data_AF-A0A7Y4HB07-F1
#
_entry.id   AF-A0A7Y4HB07-F1
#
_cell.length_a   1.000
_cell.length_b   1.000
_cell.length_c   1.000
_cell.angle_alpha   90.00
_cell.angle_beta   90.00
_cell.angle_gamma   90.00
#
_symmetry.space_group_name_H-M   'P 1'
#
loop_
_entity.id
_entity.type
_entity.pdbx_description
1 polymer ?
#
loop_
_entity_poly.entity_id
_entity_poly.type
_entity_poly.pdbx_seq_one_letter_code
_entity_poly.pdbx_strand_id
1 'polypeptide(L)'
;MDQTRVTSGYDVEVAMGGRYLQYLLLLALETGELPTEATFTPDGGGNPIKVELLVPEDLEPDPSSKIAKGRTYALDDGAPEPPRWSTNDPFMVEVLPAQAADVKVTLFVRLTRGAQVANVDMGLFIGITIDSEPDTDGIGLGSITLKLELLDIDGNLVNVAASQTPPVPKSELLAKLQPVINRDLSMADLGTGGRIALIHFKKLAADAQRHVEAALGLYINLILRAGPQEDNVLGPHGQLALAQNILEPGADVTFATRAGIYGDFATDAYHRMARRKGSGYHHPVMKNEEKVFDVVMIDAGPEEILGGEQRLRVSVEGEYELSYLPDPNFTVHIYVLEDVDADGIMSWASDADVEASVLADIIIGVIALATVPILGPYSLLVLFALEEAKYITQAALAEWVVEERTDKKVDAALLDVAPNRFTIVSRRWDPFFTTRHQIGLRPGATLITEQGLALWGTAALARAVDPAKSIVIREAVRDPEGKATDLIYRVQGLAGSKYLEAVAPGMHRGPSTQPDPNTDPELFQLAVDDAIARIEAKELDGSVTYEVQAVEYIGNEVANMLVLSTREINEQHNRLIGEVRATAEAAAEAQDPIIRSEVLDEFAAQGIIPTDEQVEAAVVARKQKIVAVAIANYETNFLEGDLKVAKLAAASFELSPHEFGRLQIAGLLKIAKYQLVKIKEDEDAGRYYYRDRYVREEEPTTAARLADNLPNKPRYRNTSTGRVFAGADL
;
A
#
# COMPACT_ATOMS: atom_id res chain seq x y z
N MET A 1 10.04 16.02 -24.51
CA MET A 1 10.09 14.63 -24.98
C MET A 1 9.48 14.48 -26.37
N ASP A 2 10.14 13.69 -27.22
CA ASP A 2 9.69 13.36 -28.58
C ASP A 2 9.04 11.96 -28.57
N GLN A 3 7.71 11.92 -28.38
CA GLN A 3 6.94 10.68 -28.30
C GLN A 3 6.94 9.89 -29.62
N THR A 4 7.37 10.46 -30.74
CA THR A 4 7.49 9.74 -32.02
C THR A 4 8.58 8.65 -31.98
N ARG A 5 9.43 8.65 -30.95
CA ARG A 5 10.46 7.62 -30.72
C ARG A 5 9.96 6.39 -29.95
N VAL A 6 8.75 6.45 -29.40
CA VAL A 6 8.08 5.31 -28.73
C VAL A 6 7.55 4.36 -29.81
N THR A 7 8.48 3.65 -30.44
CA THR A 7 8.23 2.85 -31.66
C THR A 7 8.27 1.36 -31.41
N SER A 8 8.60 0.91 -30.19
CA SER A 8 8.66 -0.52 -29.90
C SER A 8 7.28 -1.17 -29.92
N GLY A 9 6.23 -0.39 -29.61
CA GLY A 9 4.86 -0.87 -29.56
C GLY A 9 4.53 -1.70 -28.33
N TYR A 10 5.40 -1.74 -27.31
CA TYR A 10 5.03 -2.24 -25.97
C TYR A 10 4.12 -1.24 -25.27
N ASP A 11 3.32 -1.69 -24.31
CA ASP A 11 2.42 -0.79 -23.56
C ASP A 11 3.18 0.32 -22.85
N VAL A 12 4.34 -0.03 -22.27
CA VAL A 12 5.22 0.85 -21.52
C VAL A 12 6.68 0.68 -21.97
N GLU A 13 7.36 1.82 -22.16
CA GLU A 13 8.80 1.94 -22.38
C GLU A 13 9.43 2.78 -21.27
N VAL A 14 10.49 2.29 -20.63
CA VAL A 14 11.29 3.04 -19.65
C VAL A 14 12.74 3.04 -20.06
N ALA A 15 13.36 4.21 -20.20
CA ALA A 15 14.79 4.36 -20.39
C ALA A 15 15.43 4.85 -19.09
N MET A 16 16.39 4.08 -18.55
CA MET A 16 17.13 4.37 -17.33
C MET A 16 18.59 4.72 -17.67
N GLY A 17 19.01 5.93 -17.33
CA GLY A 17 20.39 6.39 -17.47
C GLY A 17 21.30 5.87 -16.34
N GLY A 18 22.61 6.09 -16.50
CA GLY A 18 23.61 5.64 -15.53
C GLY A 18 23.37 6.15 -14.11
N ARG A 19 22.96 7.41 -13.96
CA ARG A 19 22.66 8.03 -12.66
C ARG A 19 21.43 7.41 -11.96
N TYR A 20 20.39 7.00 -12.70
CA TYR A 20 19.27 6.24 -12.10
C TYR A 20 19.75 4.90 -11.54
N LEU A 21 20.57 4.18 -12.31
CA LEU A 21 21.14 2.90 -11.90
C LEU A 21 22.13 3.04 -10.72
N GLN A 22 22.88 4.14 -10.67
CA GLN A 22 23.72 4.51 -9.52
C GLN A 22 22.87 4.66 -8.26
N TYR A 23 21.72 5.34 -8.34
CA TYR A 23 20.84 5.55 -7.18
C TYR A 23 20.21 4.24 -6.71
N LEU A 24 19.94 3.29 -7.62
CA LEU A 24 19.48 1.95 -7.23
C LEU A 24 20.49 1.26 -6.33
N LEU A 25 21.77 1.32 -6.70
CA LEU A 25 22.84 0.68 -5.95
C LEU A 25 23.16 1.41 -4.64
N LEU A 26 23.10 2.75 -4.64
CA LEU A 26 23.25 3.55 -3.41
C LEU A 26 22.12 3.27 -2.41
N LEU A 27 20.89 3.11 -2.89
CA LEU A 27 19.77 2.74 -2.02
C LEU A 27 19.97 1.36 -1.40
N ALA A 28 20.40 0.38 -2.19
CA ALA A 28 20.71 -0.98 -1.69
C ALA A 28 21.84 -0.97 -0.63
N LEU A 29 22.80 -0.06 -0.75
CA LEU A 29 23.82 0.17 0.26
C LEU A 29 23.23 0.75 1.56
N GLU A 30 22.35 1.74 1.44
CA GLU A 30 21.71 2.38 2.61
C GLU A 30 20.73 1.47 3.35
N THR A 31 20.15 0.48 2.67
CA THR A 31 19.26 -0.51 3.29
C THR A 31 19.99 -1.72 3.88
N GLY A 32 21.30 -1.82 3.65
CA GLY A 32 22.14 -2.93 4.11
C GLY A 32 22.05 -4.18 3.25
N GLU A 33 21.48 -4.09 2.03
CA GLU A 33 21.51 -5.18 1.03
C GLU A 33 22.89 -5.32 0.38
N LEU A 34 23.66 -4.22 0.38
CA LEU A 34 25.08 -4.20 0.05
C LEU A 34 25.89 -3.86 1.30
N PRO A 35 26.91 -4.67 1.66
CA PRO A 35 27.76 -4.34 2.79
C PRO A 35 28.57 -3.07 2.50
N THR A 36 28.53 -2.10 3.40
CA THR A 36 29.31 -0.85 3.32
C THR A 36 30.81 -1.08 3.55
N GLU A 37 31.14 -2.15 4.29
CA GLU A 37 32.50 -2.55 4.59
C GLU A 37 32.67 -4.07 4.59
N ALA A 38 33.89 -4.53 4.30
CA ALA A 38 34.30 -5.91 4.42
C ALA A 38 35.71 -6.00 5.00
N THR A 39 35.97 -7.00 5.84
CA THR A 39 37.31 -7.23 6.39
C THR A 39 37.82 -8.59 5.94
N PHE A 40 39.00 -8.60 5.34
CA PHE A 40 39.66 -9.82 4.87
C PHE A 40 40.95 -10.05 5.65
N THR A 41 41.19 -11.29 6.08
CA THR A 41 42.47 -11.71 6.65
C THR A 41 43.23 -12.50 5.59
N PRO A 42 44.44 -12.09 5.19
CA PRO A 42 45.23 -12.80 4.20
C PRO A 42 45.52 -14.26 4.60
N ASP A 43 45.50 -15.17 3.63
CA ASP A 43 45.88 -16.57 3.82
C ASP A 43 47.35 -16.65 4.29
N GLY A 44 47.58 -17.23 5.48
CA GLY A 44 48.90 -17.29 6.12
C GLY A 44 49.11 -16.31 7.29
N GLY A 45 48.10 -15.50 7.64
CA GLY A 45 48.13 -14.58 8.78
C GLY A 45 48.70 -13.19 8.45
N GLY A 46 48.29 -12.18 9.22
CA GLY A 46 48.70 -10.78 9.03
C GLY A 46 47.65 -9.78 9.52
N ASN A 47 47.95 -8.49 9.42
CA ASN A 47 46.97 -7.44 9.74
C ASN A 47 45.76 -7.54 8.80
N PRO A 48 44.53 -7.56 9.34
CA PRO A 48 43.31 -7.53 8.53
C PRO A 48 43.29 -6.33 7.60
N ILE A 49 42.75 -6.53 6.41
CA ILE A 49 42.51 -5.47 5.43
C ILE A 49 41.03 -5.12 5.51
N LYS A 50 40.72 -3.94 6.01
CA LYS A 50 39.36 -3.37 5.97
C LYS A 50 39.17 -2.69 4.61
N VAL A 51 38.07 -2.99 3.94
CA VAL A 51 37.63 -2.40 2.68
C VAL A 51 36.35 -1.64 2.96
N GLU A 52 36.32 -0.34 2.72
CA GLU A 52 35.13 0.50 2.91
C GLU A 52 34.73 1.11 1.56
N LEU A 53 33.45 1.01 1.19
CA LEU A 53 32.93 1.64 -0.03
C LEU A 53 32.88 3.15 0.16
N LEU A 54 33.38 3.89 -0.83
CA LEU A 54 33.30 5.34 -0.86
C LEU A 54 32.02 5.78 -1.58
N VAL A 55 31.28 6.71 -0.98
CA VAL A 55 30.05 7.26 -1.56
C VAL A 55 30.21 8.73 -1.96
N PRO A 56 29.46 9.20 -2.99
CA PRO A 56 29.49 10.59 -3.42
C PRO A 56 29.10 11.57 -2.32
N GLU A 57 29.77 12.73 -2.28
CA GLU A 57 29.48 13.81 -1.32
C GLU A 57 28.19 14.57 -1.67
N ASP A 58 27.76 14.58 -2.93
CA ASP A 58 26.60 15.31 -3.45
C ASP A 58 25.24 14.66 -3.13
N LEU A 59 25.23 13.65 -2.25
CA LEU A 59 24.03 12.96 -1.79
C LEU A 59 23.34 13.63 -0.58
N GLU A 60 23.91 14.70 -0.02
CA GLU A 60 23.29 15.41 1.11
C GLU A 60 22.29 16.49 0.68
N PRO A 61 21.21 16.67 1.47
CA PRO A 61 20.34 17.84 1.35
C PRO A 61 21.17 19.12 1.58
N ASP A 62 21.21 20.00 0.57
CA ASP A 62 21.76 21.34 0.74
C ASP A 62 20.75 22.17 1.57
N PRO A 63 21.09 22.61 2.79
CA PRO A 63 20.17 23.33 3.67
C PRO A 63 19.76 24.72 3.13
N SER A 64 20.38 25.18 2.04
CA SER A 64 20.05 26.44 1.35
C SER A 64 19.22 26.26 0.07
N SER A 65 19.02 25.02 -0.39
CA SER A 65 18.27 24.66 -1.59
C SER A 65 16.97 23.96 -1.21
N LYS A 66 15.84 24.40 -1.78
CA LYS A 66 14.54 23.68 -1.67
C LYS A 66 14.54 22.32 -2.37
N ILE A 67 15.63 21.95 -3.05
CA ILE A 67 15.83 20.66 -3.69
C ILE A 67 17.05 20.03 -3.01
N ALA A 68 16.79 19.08 -2.11
CA ALA A 68 17.85 18.27 -1.51
C ALA A 68 18.60 17.52 -2.62
N LYS A 69 19.93 17.66 -2.72
CA LYS A 69 20.68 16.88 -3.73
C LYS A 69 20.73 15.43 -3.26
N GLY A 70 20.38 14.49 -4.12
CA GLY A 70 20.47 13.05 -3.86
C GLY A 70 19.34 12.44 -3.02
N ARG A 71 19.15 12.85 -1.77
CA ARG A 71 18.22 12.21 -0.81
C ARG A 71 17.06 13.10 -0.40
N THR A 72 15.93 12.51 -0.01
CA THR A 72 14.81 13.23 0.64
C THR A 72 14.75 13.01 2.15
N TYR A 73 15.69 12.25 2.72
CA TYR A 73 15.73 11.91 4.13
C TYR A 73 17.14 12.04 4.71
N ALA A 74 17.21 12.23 6.03
CA ALA A 74 18.44 12.16 6.80
C ALA A 74 18.83 10.69 7.07
N LEU A 75 20.13 10.44 7.13
CA LEU A 75 20.68 9.14 7.56
C LEU A 75 20.55 8.99 9.08
N ASP A 76 20.54 7.74 9.54
CA ASP A 76 20.54 7.43 10.97
C ASP A 76 21.93 7.68 11.59
N ASP A 77 22.00 8.57 12.58
CA ASP A 77 23.23 8.94 13.29
C ASP A 77 23.92 7.75 14.01
N GLY A 78 23.18 6.67 14.28
CA GLY A 78 23.66 5.46 14.95
C GLY A 78 24.21 4.40 13.99
N ALA A 79 24.08 4.60 12.67
CA ALA A 79 24.49 3.62 11.67
C ALA A 79 25.94 3.80 11.20
N PRO A 80 26.62 2.71 10.77
CA PRO A 80 27.92 2.81 10.13
C PRO A 80 27.80 3.55 8.79
N GLU A 81 28.23 4.81 8.74
CA GLU A 81 28.22 5.57 7.49
C GLU A 81 29.39 5.18 6.57
N PRO A 82 29.12 4.93 5.28
CA PRO A 82 30.19 4.76 4.30
C PRO A 82 30.99 6.08 4.18
N PRO A 83 32.34 6.02 4.15
CA PRO A 83 33.15 7.22 4.04
C PRO A 83 32.84 8.00 2.75
N ARG A 84 32.68 9.32 2.88
CA ARG A 84 32.39 10.20 1.75
C ARG A 84 33.67 10.58 1.01
N TRP A 85 33.51 10.85 -0.29
CA TRP A 85 34.65 11.21 -1.13
C TRP A 85 34.24 12.22 -2.23
N SER A 86 34.96 13.35 -2.26
CA SER A 86 34.59 14.54 -3.05
C SER A 86 35.26 14.63 -4.42
N THR A 87 36.14 13.70 -4.76
CA THR A 87 36.97 13.74 -5.99
C THR A 87 36.77 12.47 -6.83
N ASN A 88 36.59 12.59 -8.15
CA ASN A 88 36.48 11.46 -9.10
C ASN A 88 35.17 10.62 -9.05
N ASP A 89 34.02 11.18 -8.65
CA ASP A 89 32.72 10.49 -8.64
C ASP A 89 32.83 9.04 -8.10
N PRO A 90 32.95 8.85 -6.77
CA PRO A 90 33.42 7.61 -6.15
C PRO A 90 32.52 6.39 -6.42
N PHE A 91 31.35 6.63 -7.00
CA PHE A 91 30.39 5.63 -7.40
C PHE A 91 29.78 6.05 -8.74
N MET A 92 30.08 5.35 -9.82
CA MET A 92 29.50 5.62 -11.15
C MET A 92 28.95 4.36 -11.80
N VAL A 93 27.91 4.52 -12.61
CA VAL A 93 27.35 3.45 -13.44
C VAL A 93 27.27 3.92 -14.88
N GLU A 94 27.84 3.15 -15.80
CA GLU A 94 27.79 3.40 -17.24
C GLU A 94 27.08 2.24 -17.94
N VAL A 95 26.18 2.53 -18.88
CA VAL A 95 25.55 1.50 -19.73
C VAL A 95 26.44 1.21 -20.94
N LEU A 96 26.68 -0.06 -21.23
CA LEU A 96 27.65 -0.52 -22.24
C LEU A 96 26.95 -1.16 -23.47
N PRO A 97 26.44 -0.36 -24.43
CA PRO A 97 25.60 -0.88 -25.52
C PRO A 97 26.33 -1.83 -26.48
N ALA A 98 27.66 -1.71 -26.62
CA ALA A 98 28.45 -2.48 -27.58
C ALA A 98 29.28 -3.62 -26.94
N GLN A 99 29.17 -3.84 -25.63
CA GLN A 99 29.95 -4.84 -24.91
C GLN A 99 29.11 -6.06 -24.51
N ALA A 100 29.77 -7.13 -24.09
CA ALA A 100 29.10 -8.31 -23.54
C ALA A 100 28.42 -7.99 -22.20
N ALA A 101 29.08 -7.22 -21.33
CA ALA A 101 28.46 -6.65 -20.15
C ALA A 101 27.42 -5.60 -20.52
N ASP A 102 26.45 -5.42 -19.63
CA ASP A 102 25.37 -4.46 -19.82
C ASP A 102 25.66 -3.13 -19.14
N VAL A 103 26.28 -3.19 -17.96
CA VAL A 103 26.71 -2.01 -17.22
C VAL A 103 28.13 -2.16 -16.67
N LYS A 104 28.84 -1.05 -16.56
CA LYS A 104 30.07 -0.93 -15.76
C LYS A 104 29.76 -0.12 -14.51
N VAL A 105 30.00 -0.71 -13.35
CA VAL A 105 29.94 -0.02 -12.06
C VAL A 105 31.36 0.28 -11.62
N THR A 106 31.72 1.56 -11.53
CA THR A 106 33.01 2.00 -10.99
C THR A 106 32.82 2.39 -9.53
N LEU A 107 33.48 1.64 -8.65
CA LEU A 107 33.46 1.83 -7.21
C LEU A 107 34.85 2.26 -6.75
N PHE A 108 34.91 3.28 -5.91
CA PHE A 108 36.10 3.58 -5.14
C PHE A 108 36.00 2.94 -3.76
N VAL A 109 37.08 2.29 -3.33
CA VAL A 109 37.17 1.67 -2.00
C VAL A 109 38.35 2.24 -1.24
N ARG A 110 38.15 2.44 0.06
CA ARG A 110 39.22 2.71 1.02
C ARG A 110 39.72 1.39 1.59
N LEU A 111 40.99 1.12 1.37
CA LEU A 111 41.71 -0.01 1.93
C LEU A 111 42.49 0.46 3.16
N THR A 112 42.21 -0.14 4.31
CA THR A 112 42.92 0.13 5.58
C THR A 112 43.63 -1.13 6.07
N ARG A 113 44.95 -1.06 6.25
CA ARG A 113 45.78 -2.15 6.78
C ARG A 113 46.72 -1.61 7.86
N GLY A 114 46.35 -1.79 9.13
CA GLY A 114 47.05 -1.14 10.24
C GLY A 114 46.96 0.39 10.12
N ALA A 115 48.09 1.08 10.04
CA ALA A 115 48.14 2.54 9.86
C ALA A 115 48.14 3.00 8.38
N GLN A 116 48.18 2.06 7.42
CA GLN A 116 48.18 2.39 6.00
C GLN A 116 46.75 2.50 5.47
N VAL A 117 46.47 3.60 4.77
CA VAL A 117 45.19 3.86 4.10
C VAL A 117 45.46 4.18 2.63
N ALA A 118 44.75 3.53 1.72
CA ALA A 118 44.80 3.80 0.29
C ALA A 118 43.40 3.79 -0.30
N ASN A 119 43.10 4.72 -1.20
CA ASN A 119 41.84 4.71 -1.96
C ASN A 119 42.14 4.22 -3.37
N VAL A 120 41.40 3.23 -3.83
CA VAL A 120 41.59 2.60 -5.13
C VAL A 120 40.26 2.41 -5.83
N ASP A 121 40.24 2.54 -7.14
CA ASP A 121 39.09 2.22 -7.98
C ASP A 121 39.05 0.73 -8.33
N MET A 122 37.82 0.25 -8.51
CA MET A 122 37.47 -1.07 -9.01
C MET A 122 36.30 -0.88 -9.98
N GLY A 123 36.48 -1.30 -11.22
CA GLY A 123 35.36 -1.42 -12.16
C GLY A 123 34.82 -2.84 -12.15
N LEU A 124 33.50 -2.95 -12.10
CA LEU A 124 32.75 -4.19 -12.16
C LEU A 124 31.93 -4.20 -13.44
N PHE A 125 32.15 -5.18 -14.30
CA PHE A 125 31.37 -5.38 -15.53
C PHE A 125 30.26 -6.38 -15.25
N ILE A 126 29.01 -5.89 -15.25
CA ILE A 126 27.84 -6.66 -14.84
C ILE A 126 26.96 -6.93 -16.05
N GLY A 127 26.62 -8.21 -16.25
CA GLY A 127 25.54 -8.66 -17.11
C GLY A 127 24.21 -8.66 -16.35
N ILE A 128 23.14 -8.29 -17.03
CA ILE A 128 21.79 -8.18 -16.48
C ILE A 128 20.85 -9.01 -17.36
N THR A 129 20.21 -10.01 -16.77
CA THR A 129 19.16 -10.79 -17.47
C THR A 129 17.88 -10.80 -16.66
N ILE A 130 16.73 -10.84 -17.34
CA ILE A 130 15.45 -11.13 -16.69
C ILE A 130 15.09 -12.57 -16.98
N ASP A 131 14.80 -13.30 -15.91
CA ASP A 131 14.09 -14.56 -15.97
C ASP A 131 12.67 -14.34 -15.48
N SER A 132 11.69 -14.89 -16.20
CA SER A 132 10.28 -14.77 -15.84
C SER A 132 9.57 -16.10 -16.03
N GLU A 133 8.71 -16.45 -15.09
CA GLU A 133 7.86 -17.64 -15.17
C GLU A 133 6.39 -17.22 -15.30
N PRO A 134 5.58 -17.93 -16.11
CA PRO A 134 4.15 -17.67 -16.18
C PRO A 134 3.47 -17.98 -14.85
N ASP A 135 2.38 -17.28 -14.57
CA ASP A 135 1.54 -17.54 -13.39
C ASP A 135 0.76 -18.86 -13.55
N THR A 136 0.20 -19.35 -12.45
CA THR A 136 -0.56 -20.59 -12.34
C THR A 136 -1.78 -20.63 -13.26
N ASP A 137 -2.35 -19.48 -13.62
CA ASP A 137 -3.46 -19.34 -14.57
C ASP A 137 -3.00 -19.24 -16.05
N GLY A 138 -1.71 -19.02 -16.29
CA GLY A 138 -1.11 -18.84 -17.61
C GLY A 138 -1.44 -17.52 -18.31
N ILE A 139 -2.08 -16.57 -17.62
CA ILE A 139 -2.51 -15.27 -18.18
C ILE A 139 -1.44 -14.19 -17.98
N GLY A 140 -0.64 -14.31 -16.91
CA GLY A 140 0.40 -13.36 -16.54
C GLY A 140 1.76 -13.98 -16.21
N LEU A 141 2.67 -13.15 -15.70
CA LEU A 141 3.91 -13.60 -15.08
C LEU A 141 3.68 -13.85 -13.58
N GLY A 142 3.99 -15.06 -13.11
CA GLY A 142 3.90 -15.47 -11.70
C GLY A 142 5.18 -15.16 -10.92
N SER A 143 6.32 -15.07 -11.61
CA SER A 143 7.57 -14.60 -11.02
C SER A 143 8.41 -13.85 -12.04
N ILE A 144 9.10 -12.81 -11.58
CA ILE A 144 10.09 -12.06 -12.36
C ILE A 144 11.34 -11.96 -11.48
N THR A 145 12.48 -12.38 -12.02
CA THR A 145 13.77 -12.37 -11.34
C THR A 145 14.79 -11.64 -12.20
N LEU A 146 15.39 -10.59 -11.65
CA LEU A 146 16.53 -9.91 -12.24
C LEU A 146 17.81 -10.61 -11.81
N LYS A 147 18.55 -11.18 -12.74
CA LYS A 147 19.84 -11.80 -12.46
C LYS A 147 20.95 -10.82 -12.80
N LEU A 148 21.83 -10.61 -11.82
CA LEU A 148 23.05 -9.84 -11.99
C LEU A 148 24.24 -10.80 -11.98
N GLU A 149 25.06 -10.75 -13.03
CA GLU A 149 26.25 -11.57 -13.17
C GLU A 149 27.49 -10.71 -13.33
N LEU A 150 28.49 -10.88 -12.46
CA LEU A 150 29.79 -10.26 -12.61
C LEU A 150 30.61 -11.02 -13.68
N LEU A 151 30.76 -10.38 -14.83
CA LEU A 151 31.44 -10.94 -16.01
C LEU A 151 32.94 -10.62 -16.01
N ASP A 152 33.32 -9.43 -15.55
CA ASP A 152 34.72 -9.01 -15.51
C ASP A 152 34.99 -7.93 -14.44
N ILE A 153 36.26 -7.72 -14.12
CA ILE A 153 36.74 -6.66 -13.23
C ILE A 153 37.93 -5.88 -13.81
N ASP A 154 38.00 -4.57 -13.57
CA ASP A 154 39.16 -3.73 -13.89
C ASP A 154 39.47 -2.72 -12.76
N GLY A 155 40.39 -1.79 -13.03
CA GLY A 155 40.77 -0.73 -12.11
C GLY A 155 42.03 -1.00 -11.30
N ASN A 156 42.42 -0.02 -10.49
CA ASN A 156 43.66 -0.08 -9.72
C ASN A 156 43.68 -1.20 -8.66
N LEU A 157 42.52 -1.64 -8.16
CA LEU A 157 42.45 -2.76 -7.23
C LEU A 157 43.07 -4.03 -7.83
N VAL A 158 42.85 -4.30 -9.13
CA VAL A 158 43.44 -5.47 -9.82
C VAL A 158 44.97 -5.35 -9.86
N ASN A 159 45.49 -4.16 -10.12
CA ASN A 159 46.93 -3.90 -10.13
C ASN A 159 47.55 -4.07 -8.73
N VAL A 160 46.87 -3.56 -7.70
CA VAL A 160 47.29 -3.70 -6.30
C VAL A 160 47.29 -5.16 -5.87
N ALA A 161 46.25 -5.93 -6.22
CA ALA A 161 46.15 -7.35 -5.91
C ALA A 161 47.25 -8.18 -6.60
N ALA A 162 47.55 -7.88 -7.87
CA ALA A 162 48.64 -8.51 -8.61
C ALA A 162 50.04 -8.18 -8.05
N SER A 163 50.18 -7.05 -7.36
CA SER A 163 51.45 -6.63 -6.74
C SER A 163 51.69 -7.22 -5.33
N GLN A 164 50.70 -7.93 -4.76
CA GLN A 164 50.85 -8.57 -3.45
C GLN A 164 51.87 -9.72 -3.48
N THR A 165 52.32 -10.17 -2.30
CA THR A 165 53.16 -11.37 -2.17
C THR A 165 52.52 -12.33 -1.16
N PRO A 166 51.98 -13.49 -1.60
CA PRO A 166 51.90 -13.93 -3.00
C PRO A 166 50.96 -13.06 -3.87
N PRO A 167 51.22 -12.91 -5.19
CA PRO A 167 50.34 -12.20 -6.11
C PRO A 167 48.95 -12.85 -6.17
N VAL A 168 47.89 -12.03 -6.21
CA VAL A 168 46.52 -12.50 -6.44
C VAL A 168 46.16 -12.24 -7.91
N PRO A 169 46.02 -13.28 -8.75
CA PRO A 169 45.63 -13.10 -10.15
C PRO A 169 44.22 -12.52 -10.29
N LYS A 170 43.98 -11.75 -11.37
CA LYS A 170 42.66 -11.19 -11.70
C LYS A 170 41.55 -12.25 -11.69
N SER A 171 41.81 -13.44 -12.23
CA SER A 171 40.84 -14.54 -12.28
C SER A 171 40.48 -15.07 -10.89
N GLU A 172 41.43 -15.07 -9.94
CA GLU A 172 41.17 -15.47 -8.56
C GLU A 172 40.36 -14.40 -7.83
N LEU A 173 40.69 -13.12 -8.03
CA LEU A 173 39.93 -12.01 -7.47
C LEU A 173 38.49 -11.99 -8.00
N LEU A 174 38.30 -12.19 -9.31
CA LEU A 174 36.98 -12.32 -9.93
C LEU A 174 36.18 -13.47 -9.31
N ALA A 175 36.78 -14.66 -9.18
CA ALA A 175 36.13 -15.82 -8.57
C ALA A 175 35.76 -15.61 -7.09
N LYS A 176 36.52 -14.77 -6.36
CA LYS A 176 36.21 -14.39 -4.98
C LYS A 176 35.08 -13.36 -4.90
N LEU A 177 34.96 -12.47 -5.89
CA LEU A 177 33.93 -11.42 -5.94
C LEU A 177 32.60 -11.91 -6.49
N GLN A 178 32.60 -12.87 -7.43
CA GLN A 178 31.39 -13.41 -8.05
C GLN A 178 30.33 -13.89 -7.04
N PRO A 179 30.66 -14.69 -6.00
CA PRO A 179 29.65 -15.13 -5.02
C PRO A 179 29.06 -14.00 -4.16
N VAL A 180 29.70 -12.83 -4.11
CA VAL A 180 29.26 -11.66 -3.34
C VAL A 180 28.39 -10.72 -4.20
N ILE A 181 28.73 -10.60 -5.48
CA ILE A 181 28.06 -9.68 -6.41
C ILE A 181 26.92 -10.37 -7.14
N ASN A 182 27.13 -11.61 -7.62
CA ASN A 182 26.12 -12.36 -8.35
C ASN A 182 24.90 -12.57 -7.45
N ARG A 183 23.74 -12.16 -7.94
CA ARG A 183 22.50 -12.20 -7.17
C ARG A 183 21.30 -12.28 -8.09
N ASP A 184 20.29 -12.94 -7.56
CA ASP A 184 18.96 -13.00 -8.13
C ASP A 184 18.10 -12.05 -7.29
N LEU A 185 17.63 -10.98 -7.90
CA LEU A 185 16.74 -10.00 -7.27
C LEU A 185 15.31 -10.32 -7.69
N SER A 186 14.49 -10.70 -6.71
CA SER A 186 13.05 -10.84 -6.94
C SER A 186 12.46 -9.48 -7.31
N MET A 187 11.75 -9.45 -8.43
CA MET A 187 10.95 -8.31 -8.88
C MET A 187 9.46 -8.54 -8.58
N ALA A 188 9.13 -9.34 -7.55
CA ALA A 188 7.73 -9.64 -7.20
C ALA A 188 6.88 -8.39 -6.89
N ASP A 189 7.52 -7.28 -6.47
CA ASP A 189 6.86 -5.99 -6.25
C ASP A 189 6.64 -5.19 -7.56
N LEU A 190 7.32 -5.52 -8.68
CA LEU A 190 6.93 -4.98 -9.99
C LEU A 190 5.64 -5.63 -10.43
N GLY A 191 4.56 -4.86 -10.37
CA GLY A 191 3.23 -5.31 -10.75
C GLY A 191 2.51 -6.04 -9.63
N THR A 192 2.62 -5.55 -8.38
CA THR A 192 1.80 -5.98 -7.24
C THR A 192 0.34 -6.16 -7.69
N GLY A 193 -0.08 -7.42 -7.87
CA GLY A 193 -1.38 -7.79 -8.48
C GLY A 193 -1.30 -8.58 -9.79
N GLY A 194 -0.12 -9.01 -10.26
CA GLY A 194 0.04 -9.91 -11.41
C GLY A 194 -0.30 -9.26 -12.75
N ARG A 195 -0.09 -7.94 -12.91
CA ARG A 195 -0.54 -7.19 -14.09
C ARG A 195 0.45 -7.13 -15.26
N ILE A 196 1.56 -7.86 -15.19
CA ILE A 196 2.57 -7.86 -16.26
C ILE A 196 2.42 -9.14 -17.08
N ALA A 197 2.16 -8.98 -18.38
CA ALA A 197 2.07 -10.08 -19.34
C ALA A 197 3.44 -10.45 -19.91
N LEU A 198 4.30 -9.45 -20.15
CA LEU A 198 5.62 -9.64 -20.75
C LEU A 198 6.55 -8.51 -20.33
N ILE A 199 7.83 -8.85 -20.15
CA ILE A 199 8.88 -7.90 -19.76
C ILE A 199 10.19 -8.20 -20.49
N HIS A 200 10.90 -7.17 -20.94
CA HIS A 200 12.19 -7.31 -21.62
C HIS A 200 13.15 -6.16 -21.33
N PHE A 201 14.45 -6.44 -21.44
CA PHE A 201 15.51 -5.44 -21.47
C PHE A 201 16.14 -5.27 -22.85
N LYS A 202 16.58 -4.05 -23.13
CA LYS A 202 17.44 -3.73 -24.27
C LYS A 202 18.43 -2.62 -23.91
N LYS A 203 19.67 -2.78 -24.33
CA LYS A 203 20.66 -1.70 -24.29
C LYS A 203 20.39 -0.69 -25.39
N LEU A 204 20.34 0.58 -25.01
CA LEU A 204 20.08 1.69 -25.90
C LEU A 204 21.36 2.50 -26.06
N ALA A 205 21.80 2.66 -27.30
CA ALA A 205 22.99 3.43 -27.60
C ALA A 205 22.79 4.92 -27.29
N ALA A 206 23.88 5.61 -26.96
CA ALA A 206 23.90 7.05 -26.81
C ALA A 206 23.45 7.75 -28.10
N ASP A 207 22.80 8.91 -27.94
CA ASP A 207 22.33 9.75 -29.05
C ASP A 207 23.08 11.09 -29.01
N ALA A 208 24.15 11.16 -29.80
CA ALA A 208 25.02 12.33 -29.85
C ALA A 208 24.32 13.58 -30.39
N GLN A 209 23.27 13.44 -31.21
CA GLN A 209 22.54 14.57 -31.77
C GLN A 209 21.65 15.24 -30.73
N ARG A 210 21.10 14.44 -29.81
CA ARG A 210 20.28 14.91 -28.70
C ARG A 210 21.07 15.17 -27.41
N HIS A 211 22.37 14.87 -27.38
CA HIS A 211 23.19 14.89 -26.16
C HIS A 211 22.63 13.97 -25.06
N VAL A 212 22.24 12.75 -25.45
CA VAL A 212 21.68 11.74 -24.54
C VAL A 212 22.67 10.58 -24.40
N GLU A 213 22.90 10.16 -23.17
CA GLU A 213 23.78 9.04 -22.84
C GLU A 213 23.17 7.68 -23.21
N ALA A 214 23.97 6.61 -23.14
CA ALA A 214 23.45 5.26 -23.27
C ALA A 214 22.52 4.94 -22.09
N ALA A 215 21.48 4.14 -22.36
CA ALA A 215 20.45 3.84 -21.37
C ALA A 215 20.10 2.34 -21.38
N LEU A 216 19.63 1.85 -20.24
CA LEU A 216 19.00 0.54 -20.14
C LEU A 216 17.50 0.71 -20.34
N GLY A 217 16.97 0.12 -21.41
CA GLY A 217 15.55 0.17 -21.75
C GLY A 217 14.79 -1.01 -21.20
N LEU A 218 13.70 -0.76 -20.45
CA LEU A 218 12.73 -1.74 -19.98
C LEU A 218 11.43 -1.62 -20.79
N TYR A 219 10.93 -2.74 -21.28
CA TYR A 219 9.74 -2.81 -22.15
C TYR A 219 8.73 -3.77 -21.53
N ILE A 220 7.51 -3.28 -21.30
CA ILE A 220 6.49 -4.00 -20.53
C ILE A 220 5.19 -4.03 -21.32
N ASN A 221 4.56 -5.21 -21.38
CA ASN A 221 3.15 -5.35 -21.72
C ASN A 221 2.35 -5.66 -20.47
N LEU A 222 1.20 -5.03 -20.36
CA LEU A 222 0.29 -5.18 -19.24
C LEU A 222 -0.78 -6.22 -19.56
N ILE A 223 -1.33 -6.84 -18.53
CA ILE A 223 -2.53 -7.69 -18.66
C ILE A 223 -3.73 -6.78 -18.70
N LEU A 224 -4.17 -6.46 -19.93
CA LEU A 224 -5.34 -5.63 -20.19
C LEU A 224 -6.47 -6.50 -20.74
N ARG A 225 -7.67 -6.41 -20.17
CA ARG A 225 -8.84 -7.16 -20.66
C ARG A 225 -9.30 -6.64 -22.01
N ALA A 226 -9.46 -7.56 -22.96
CA ALA A 226 -10.05 -7.32 -24.27
C ALA A 226 -11.54 -7.71 -24.30
N GLY A 227 -12.06 -8.31 -23.23
CA GLY A 227 -13.47 -8.63 -23.07
C GLY A 227 -13.84 -9.02 -21.65
N PRO A 228 -15.12 -9.34 -21.40
CA PRO A 228 -15.66 -9.54 -20.06
C PRO A 228 -15.29 -10.89 -19.42
N GLN A 229 -14.75 -11.84 -20.19
CA GLN A 229 -14.21 -13.09 -19.64
C GLN A 229 -12.84 -12.85 -18.99
N GLU A 230 -12.54 -13.57 -17.90
CA GLU A 230 -11.30 -13.37 -17.14
C GLU A 230 -10.03 -13.68 -17.94
N ASP A 231 -10.10 -14.66 -18.84
CA ASP A 231 -9.03 -15.11 -19.73
C ASP A 231 -8.92 -14.32 -21.05
N ASN A 232 -9.88 -13.42 -21.32
CA ASN A 232 -9.89 -12.63 -22.54
C ASN A 232 -9.05 -11.35 -22.37
N VAL A 233 -7.74 -11.52 -22.50
CA VAL A 233 -6.74 -10.45 -22.35
C VAL A 233 -6.07 -10.11 -23.68
N LEU A 234 -5.56 -8.88 -23.81
CA LEU A 234 -4.71 -8.48 -24.92
C LEU A 234 -3.44 -9.35 -24.91
N GLY A 235 -3.15 -9.95 -26.07
CA GLY A 235 -1.96 -10.77 -26.22
C GLY A 235 -0.65 -9.96 -26.17
N PRO A 236 0.49 -10.63 -25.99
CA PRO A 236 1.79 -9.96 -26.05
C PRO A 236 2.01 -9.30 -27.42
N HIS A 237 2.50 -8.07 -27.39
CA HIS A 237 2.76 -7.27 -28.58
C HIS A 237 4.06 -6.46 -28.44
N GLY A 238 4.41 -5.69 -29.47
CA GLY A 238 5.66 -4.96 -29.54
C GLY A 238 6.84 -5.72 -30.16
N GLN A 239 7.87 -4.98 -30.56
CA GLN A 239 9.08 -5.47 -31.22
C GLN A 239 10.31 -4.73 -30.69
N LEU A 240 11.15 -5.42 -29.89
CA LEU A 240 12.37 -4.83 -29.33
C LEU A 240 13.33 -4.28 -30.38
N ALA A 241 13.36 -4.84 -31.59
CA ALA A 241 14.22 -4.36 -32.68
C ALA A 241 13.92 -2.89 -33.05
N LEU A 242 12.65 -2.46 -32.92
CA LEU A 242 12.20 -1.10 -33.23
C LEU A 242 12.42 -0.11 -32.09
N ALA A 243 12.83 -0.56 -30.92
CA ALA A 243 12.97 0.30 -29.76
C ALA A 243 14.15 1.28 -29.89
N GLN A 244 13.91 2.54 -29.53
CA GLN A 244 14.86 3.65 -29.61
C GLN A 244 15.19 4.21 -28.23
N ASN A 245 16.27 5.01 -28.14
CA ASN A 245 16.62 5.67 -26.90
C ASN A 245 15.66 6.85 -26.62
N ILE A 246 14.67 6.63 -25.76
CA ILE A 246 13.69 7.66 -25.38
C ILE A 246 14.17 8.58 -24.24
N LEU A 247 15.35 8.33 -23.65
CA LEU A 247 15.86 9.12 -22.53
C LEU A 247 16.00 10.60 -22.92
N GLU A 248 15.40 11.50 -22.13
CA GLU A 248 15.48 12.93 -22.37
C GLU A 248 16.81 13.52 -21.90
N PRO A 249 17.34 14.57 -22.57
CA PRO A 249 18.60 15.19 -22.17
C PRO A 249 18.55 15.71 -20.74
N GLY A 250 19.52 15.31 -19.92
CA GLY A 250 19.60 15.68 -18.49
C GLY A 250 18.63 14.96 -17.56
N ALA A 251 17.83 14.02 -18.07
CA ALA A 251 17.00 13.13 -17.25
C ALA A 251 17.79 11.87 -16.85
N ASP A 252 17.49 11.35 -15.66
CA ASP A 252 18.00 10.07 -15.18
C ASP A 252 17.10 8.92 -15.62
N VAL A 253 15.80 9.19 -15.75
CA VAL A 253 14.80 8.24 -16.23
C VAL A 253 13.79 8.93 -17.13
N THR A 254 13.32 8.21 -18.14
CA THR A 254 12.18 8.60 -18.98
C THR A 254 11.24 7.42 -19.11
N PHE A 255 9.96 7.66 -18.87
CA PHE A 255 8.88 6.73 -19.07
C PHE A 255 7.97 7.26 -20.17
N ALA A 256 7.50 6.35 -21.02
CA ALA A 256 6.47 6.66 -21.99
C ALA A 256 5.57 5.46 -22.25
N THR A 257 4.33 5.73 -22.61
CA THR A 257 3.40 4.74 -23.12
C THR A 257 3.25 4.86 -24.63
N ARG A 258 2.81 3.77 -25.27
CA ARG A 258 2.49 3.78 -26.70
C ARG A 258 1.21 4.56 -27.01
N ALA A 259 1.09 4.94 -28.28
CA ALA A 259 -0.16 5.47 -28.83
C ALA A 259 -1.31 4.45 -28.68
N GLY A 260 -2.50 4.96 -28.41
CA GLY A 260 -3.73 4.17 -28.23
C GLY A 260 -3.91 3.53 -26.86
N ILE A 261 -2.91 3.63 -25.97
CA ILE A 261 -2.96 2.97 -24.65
C ILE A 261 -4.15 3.40 -23.79
N TYR A 262 -4.61 4.65 -23.92
CA TYR A 262 -5.74 5.14 -23.13
C TYR A 262 -7.03 4.40 -23.46
N GLY A 263 -7.26 4.08 -24.74
CA GLY A 263 -8.39 3.27 -25.16
C GLY A 263 -8.32 1.83 -24.63
N ASP A 264 -7.12 1.26 -24.59
CA ASP A 264 -6.91 -0.08 -24.02
C ASP A 264 -7.15 -0.09 -22.51
N PHE A 265 -6.71 0.94 -21.78
CA PHE A 265 -7.03 1.08 -20.34
C PHE A 265 -8.51 1.32 -20.07
N ALA A 266 -9.17 2.13 -20.88
CA ALA A 266 -10.60 2.37 -20.75
C ALA A 266 -11.40 1.07 -20.98
N THR A 267 -11.00 0.29 -21.98
CA THR A 267 -11.56 -1.04 -22.29
C THR A 267 -11.31 -2.03 -21.15
N ASP A 268 -10.08 -2.09 -20.63
CA ASP A 268 -9.73 -2.94 -19.49
C ASP A 268 -10.55 -2.59 -18.24
N ALA A 269 -10.58 -1.31 -17.86
CA ALA A 269 -11.34 -0.82 -16.72
C ALA A 269 -12.83 -1.16 -16.82
N TYR A 270 -13.41 -1.02 -18.02
CA TYR A 270 -14.80 -1.38 -18.29
C TYR A 270 -15.03 -2.88 -18.11
N HIS A 271 -14.22 -3.73 -18.74
CA HIS A 271 -14.41 -5.18 -18.70
C HIS A 271 -14.04 -5.83 -17.37
N ARG A 272 -13.24 -5.19 -16.52
CA ARG A 272 -13.03 -5.63 -15.14
C ARG A 272 -14.27 -5.51 -14.27
N MET A 273 -15.19 -4.61 -14.61
CA MET A 273 -16.47 -4.44 -13.90
C MET A 273 -17.54 -5.45 -14.36
N ALA A 274 -17.25 -6.26 -15.37
CA ALA A 274 -18.22 -7.17 -15.96
C ALA A 274 -18.68 -8.25 -14.98
N ARG A 275 -20.00 -8.37 -14.81
CA ARG A 275 -20.67 -9.45 -14.08
C ARG A 275 -21.61 -10.21 -15.01
N ARG A 276 -21.65 -11.53 -14.86
CA ARG A 276 -22.52 -12.39 -15.66
C ARG A 276 -23.99 -12.20 -15.26
N LYS A 277 -24.87 -11.95 -16.23
CA LYS A 277 -26.34 -11.84 -16.06
C LYS A 277 -27.02 -12.61 -17.19
N GLY A 278 -27.57 -13.79 -16.86
CA GLY A 278 -28.12 -14.71 -17.86
C GLY A 278 -27.05 -15.19 -18.86
N SER A 279 -27.32 -15.01 -20.15
CA SER A 279 -26.39 -15.32 -21.25
C SER A 279 -25.44 -14.17 -21.61
N GLY A 280 -25.55 -13.01 -20.97
CA GLY A 280 -24.74 -11.82 -21.24
C GLY A 280 -23.94 -11.33 -20.04
N TYR A 281 -23.32 -10.17 -20.22
CA TYR A 281 -22.60 -9.44 -19.19
C TYR A 281 -23.22 -8.05 -19.00
N HIS A 282 -23.14 -7.55 -17.79
CA HIS A 282 -23.47 -6.17 -17.42
C HIS A 282 -22.36 -5.64 -16.52
N HIS A 283 -22.27 -4.32 -16.33
CA HIS A 283 -21.13 -3.70 -15.66
C HIS A 283 -21.60 -2.88 -14.44
N PRO A 284 -22.08 -3.55 -13.37
CA PRO A 284 -22.64 -2.85 -12.23
C PRO A 284 -21.55 -2.31 -11.31
N VAL A 285 -21.77 -1.11 -10.80
CA VAL A 285 -21.05 -0.57 -9.64
C VAL A 285 -21.81 -0.96 -8.37
N MET A 286 -21.11 -1.58 -7.43
CA MET A 286 -21.70 -2.13 -6.20
C MET A 286 -21.13 -1.45 -4.94
N LYS A 287 -21.98 -1.22 -3.94
CA LYS A 287 -21.59 -0.75 -2.60
C LYS A 287 -22.24 -1.66 -1.54
N ASN A 288 -21.44 -2.28 -0.67
CA ASN A 288 -21.95 -3.20 0.36
C ASN A 288 -22.94 -4.24 -0.20
N GLU A 289 -22.64 -4.80 -1.39
CA GLU A 289 -23.50 -5.74 -2.12
C GLU A 289 -24.78 -5.17 -2.76
N GLU A 290 -25.05 -3.88 -2.62
CA GLU A 290 -26.14 -3.18 -3.33
C GLU A 290 -25.65 -2.54 -4.63
N LYS A 291 -26.42 -2.66 -5.71
CA LYS A 291 -26.12 -2.00 -6.99
C LYS A 291 -26.43 -0.51 -6.90
N VAL A 292 -25.47 0.32 -7.28
CA VAL A 292 -25.62 1.78 -7.31
C VAL A 292 -26.05 2.24 -8.72
N PHE A 293 -25.32 1.85 -9.76
CA PHE A 293 -25.61 2.15 -11.17
C PHE A 293 -24.92 1.14 -12.10
N ASP A 294 -25.27 1.14 -13.40
CA ASP A 294 -24.55 0.39 -14.43
C ASP A 294 -23.62 1.31 -15.22
N VAL A 295 -22.41 0.84 -15.52
CA VAL A 295 -21.48 1.52 -16.43
C VAL A 295 -21.86 1.19 -17.87
N VAL A 296 -22.01 2.23 -18.69
CA VAL A 296 -22.28 2.12 -20.13
C VAL A 296 -20.96 2.16 -20.91
N MET A 297 -20.09 3.09 -20.55
CA MET A 297 -18.83 3.33 -21.26
C MET A 297 -17.79 3.95 -20.32
N ILE A 298 -16.54 3.61 -20.57
CA ILE A 298 -15.39 4.34 -20.04
C ILE A 298 -14.60 4.84 -21.22
N ASP A 299 -14.21 6.11 -21.18
CA ASP A 299 -13.30 6.73 -22.15
C ASP A 299 -12.14 7.38 -21.38
N ALA A 300 -10.97 7.43 -22.00
CA ALA A 300 -9.79 8.05 -21.39
C ALA A 300 -8.95 8.76 -22.45
N GLY A 301 -8.47 9.96 -22.12
CA GLY A 301 -7.67 10.73 -23.05
C GLY A 301 -7.15 12.04 -22.47
N PRO A 302 -6.30 12.76 -23.23
CA PRO A 302 -5.81 14.06 -22.83
C PRO A 302 -6.95 15.09 -22.81
N GLU A 303 -6.90 16.01 -21.85
CA GLU A 303 -7.74 17.20 -21.82
C GLU A 303 -6.87 18.44 -21.63
N GLU A 304 -7.11 19.45 -22.46
CA GLU A 304 -6.44 20.75 -22.37
C GLU A 304 -7.21 21.67 -21.42
N ILE A 305 -6.52 22.18 -20.40
CA ILE A 305 -7.06 23.13 -19.43
C ILE A 305 -6.79 24.56 -19.92
N LEU A 306 -7.65 25.51 -19.54
CA LEU A 306 -7.42 26.95 -19.71
C LEU A 306 -6.02 27.34 -19.19
N GLY A 307 -5.10 27.64 -20.10
CA GLY A 307 -3.69 27.91 -19.77
C GLY A 307 -2.69 27.05 -20.56
N GLY A 308 -3.16 26.00 -21.26
CA GLY A 308 -2.34 25.12 -22.09
C GLY A 308 -1.70 23.95 -21.33
N GLU A 309 -2.05 23.76 -20.06
CA GLU A 309 -1.69 22.56 -19.29
C GLU A 309 -2.57 21.38 -19.70
N GLN A 310 -1.99 20.18 -19.73
CA GLN A 310 -2.67 18.94 -20.12
C GLN A 310 -2.87 18.06 -18.89
N ARG A 311 -4.07 17.49 -18.75
CA ARG A 311 -4.37 16.47 -17.74
C ARG A 311 -4.94 15.22 -18.39
N LEU A 312 -4.84 14.09 -17.71
CA LEU A 312 -5.52 12.87 -18.15
C LEU A 312 -6.95 12.88 -17.60
N ARG A 313 -7.94 12.83 -18.49
CA ARG A 313 -9.36 12.72 -18.15
C ARG A 313 -9.83 11.31 -18.41
N VAL A 314 -10.46 10.70 -17.42
CA VAL A 314 -11.21 9.45 -17.53
C VAL A 314 -12.69 9.78 -17.38
N SER A 315 -13.48 9.53 -18.41
CA SER A 315 -14.93 9.76 -18.41
C SER A 315 -15.64 8.43 -18.25
N VAL A 316 -16.48 8.31 -17.22
CA VAL A 316 -17.30 7.13 -16.95
C VAL A 316 -18.76 7.51 -17.19
N GLU A 317 -19.37 6.98 -18.23
CA GLU A 317 -20.80 7.10 -18.48
C GLU A 317 -21.55 6.00 -17.75
N GLY A 318 -22.56 6.37 -16.96
CA GLY A 318 -23.37 5.44 -16.18
C GLY A 318 -24.87 5.70 -16.34
N GLU A 319 -25.66 4.66 -16.04
CA GLU A 319 -27.13 4.64 -16.09
C GLU A 319 -27.72 4.22 -14.74
N TYR A 320 -28.77 4.93 -14.32
CA TYR A 320 -29.58 4.59 -13.14
C TYR A 320 -30.84 3.82 -13.54
N GLU A 321 -31.02 2.60 -13.04
CA GLU A 321 -32.26 1.84 -13.25
C GLU A 321 -33.42 2.49 -12.46
N LEU A 322 -34.39 3.10 -13.17
CA LEU A 322 -35.64 3.60 -12.61
C LEU A 322 -36.81 2.70 -13.03
N SER A 323 -37.53 2.13 -12.06
CA SER A 323 -38.55 1.10 -12.33
C SER A 323 -39.77 1.57 -13.16
N TYR A 324 -39.91 2.87 -13.42
CA TYR A 324 -41.09 3.46 -14.09
C TYR A 324 -40.76 4.63 -15.04
N LEU A 325 -39.48 4.94 -15.23
CA LEU A 325 -39.00 6.06 -16.06
C LEU A 325 -37.84 5.60 -16.95
N PRO A 326 -37.50 6.33 -18.03
CA PRO A 326 -36.26 6.10 -18.75
C PRO A 326 -35.07 6.28 -17.80
N ASP A 327 -34.11 5.37 -17.87
CA ASP A 327 -32.91 5.40 -17.05
C ASP A 327 -32.06 6.63 -17.41
N PRO A 328 -31.81 7.57 -16.48
CA PRO A 328 -31.05 8.77 -16.79
C PRO A 328 -29.55 8.47 -16.86
N ASN A 329 -28.90 8.97 -17.91
CA ASN A 329 -27.46 8.88 -18.06
C ASN A 329 -26.77 10.01 -17.27
N PHE A 330 -25.62 9.69 -16.71
CA PHE A 330 -24.69 10.67 -16.11
C PHE A 330 -23.26 10.35 -16.56
N THR A 331 -22.39 11.35 -16.45
CA THR A 331 -20.97 11.19 -16.77
C THR A 331 -20.15 11.68 -15.58
N VAL A 332 -19.27 10.81 -15.09
CA VAL A 332 -18.27 11.15 -14.08
C VAL A 332 -16.95 11.39 -14.79
N HIS A 333 -16.37 12.57 -14.61
CA HIS A 333 -15.03 12.90 -15.08
C HIS A 333 -14.05 12.77 -13.92
N ILE A 334 -13.09 11.86 -14.05
CA ILE A 334 -11.98 11.70 -13.12
C ILE A 334 -10.73 12.28 -13.79
N TYR A 335 -10.09 13.22 -13.11
CA TYR A 335 -8.89 13.89 -13.57
C TYR A 335 -7.70 13.35 -12.82
N VAL A 336 -6.71 12.84 -13.55
CA VAL A 336 -5.42 12.46 -12.98
C VAL A 336 -4.45 13.60 -13.21
N LEU A 337 -3.89 14.09 -12.10
CA LEU A 337 -3.04 15.26 -12.04
C LEU A 337 -1.66 14.87 -11.51
N GLU A 338 -0.64 15.51 -12.06
CA GLU A 338 0.69 15.50 -11.46
C GLU A 338 0.62 16.25 -10.11
N ASP A 339 1.14 15.62 -9.08
CA ASP A 339 1.32 16.21 -7.76
C ASP A 339 2.78 16.07 -7.35
N VAL A 340 3.30 17.04 -6.60
CA VAL A 340 4.70 17.05 -6.16
C VAL A 340 4.72 17.30 -4.66
N ASP A 341 5.28 16.36 -3.93
CA ASP A 341 5.37 16.46 -2.47
C ASP A 341 6.37 17.54 -2.01
N ALA A 342 6.44 17.74 -0.69
CA ALA A 342 7.33 18.73 -0.10
C ALA A 342 8.82 18.49 -0.40
N ASP A 343 9.20 17.25 -0.73
CA ASP A 343 10.56 16.83 -1.06
C ASP A 343 10.88 16.93 -2.57
N GLY A 344 9.90 17.39 -3.36
CA GLY A 344 10.02 17.54 -4.81
C GLY A 344 9.81 16.23 -5.58
N ILE A 345 9.27 15.19 -4.94
CA ILE A 345 9.03 13.87 -5.56
C ILE A 345 7.62 13.82 -6.12
N MET A 346 7.51 13.37 -7.37
CA MET A 346 6.25 13.20 -8.06
C MET A 346 5.37 12.13 -7.40
N SER A 347 4.10 12.45 -7.28
CA SER A 347 2.99 11.53 -7.02
C SER A 347 1.84 11.83 -7.98
N TRP A 348 0.83 10.97 -7.98
CA TRP A 348 -0.40 11.20 -8.73
C TRP A 348 -1.51 11.60 -7.77
N ALA A 349 -2.18 12.70 -8.09
CA ALA A 349 -3.43 13.09 -7.46
C ALA A 349 -4.60 12.78 -8.40
N SER A 350 -5.77 12.55 -7.81
CA SER A 350 -7.02 12.39 -8.56
C SER A 350 -8.06 13.37 -8.05
N ASP A 351 -8.74 14.03 -8.97
CA ASP A 351 -9.93 14.85 -8.72
C ASP A 351 -11.11 14.28 -9.50
N ALA A 352 -12.34 14.52 -9.06
CA ALA A 352 -13.53 14.02 -9.76
C ALA A 352 -14.65 15.05 -9.81
N ASP A 353 -15.30 15.13 -10.97
CA ASP A 353 -16.48 15.96 -11.24
C ASP A 353 -17.60 15.10 -11.84
N VAL A 354 -18.85 15.49 -11.62
CA VAL A 354 -20.03 14.72 -12.05
C VAL A 354 -20.98 15.61 -12.84
N GLU A 355 -21.10 15.34 -14.13
CA GLU A 355 -22.06 15.98 -15.03
C GLU A 355 -23.29 15.10 -15.23
N ALA A 356 -24.49 15.66 -15.06
CA ALA A 356 -25.73 14.97 -15.42
C ALA A 356 -26.08 15.30 -16.88
N SER A 357 -26.55 14.30 -17.63
CA SER A 357 -26.90 14.50 -19.04
C SER A 357 -28.12 15.43 -19.22
N VAL A 358 -28.21 16.06 -20.39
CA VAL A 358 -29.38 16.86 -20.82
C VAL A 358 -30.68 16.06 -20.75
N LEU A 359 -30.64 14.73 -20.86
CA LEU A 359 -31.83 13.87 -20.73
C LEU A 359 -32.35 13.85 -19.28
N ALA A 360 -31.48 13.88 -18.28
CA ALA A 360 -31.88 14.02 -16.88
C ALA A 360 -32.60 15.37 -16.64
N ASP A 361 -32.09 16.45 -17.25
CA ASP A 361 -32.73 17.77 -17.22
C ASP A 361 -34.07 17.80 -17.95
N ILE A 362 -34.17 17.10 -19.07
CA ILE A 362 -35.42 16.94 -19.81
C ILE A 362 -36.42 16.10 -19.00
N ILE A 363 -36.01 15.02 -18.35
CA ILE A 363 -36.88 14.18 -17.51
C ILE A 363 -37.38 14.97 -16.30
N ILE A 364 -36.51 15.69 -15.59
CA ILE A 364 -36.88 16.60 -14.49
C ILE A 364 -37.84 17.68 -15.01
N GLY A 365 -37.53 18.27 -16.17
CA GLY A 365 -38.38 19.24 -16.85
C GLY A 365 -39.76 18.68 -17.24
N VAL A 366 -39.83 17.44 -17.71
CA VAL A 366 -41.07 16.75 -18.11
C VAL A 366 -41.89 16.35 -16.88
N ILE A 367 -41.27 15.86 -15.80
CA ILE A 367 -41.94 15.55 -14.52
C ILE A 367 -42.50 16.84 -13.90
N ALA A 368 -41.73 17.92 -13.95
CA ALA A 368 -42.19 19.22 -13.48
C ALA A 368 -43.34 19.77 -14.35
N LEU A 369 -43.26 19.64 -15.68
CA LEU A 369 -44.36 20.02 -16.58
C LEU A 369 -45.61 19.17 -16.35
N ALA A 370 -45.46 17.87 -16.11
CA ALA A 370 -46.56 16.93 -15.86
C ALA A 370 -47.24 17.17 -14.50
N THR A 371 -46.53 17.77 -13.54
CA THR A 371 -47.08 18.11 -12.21
C THR A 371 -47.70 19.51 -12.14
N VAL A 372 -47.45 20.40 -13.12
CA VAL A 372 -48.08 21.75 -13.23
C VAL A 372 -49.62 21.71 -13.16
N PRO A 373 -50.34 20.80 -13.86
CA PRO A 373 -51.81 20.76 -13.79
C PRO A 373 -52.35 20.33 -12.41
N ILE A 374 -51.54 19.63 -11.62
CA ILE A 374 -51.93 19.01 -10.34
C ILE A 374 -51.57 19.94 -9.17
N LEU A 375 -50.39 20.56 -9.22
CA LEU A 375 -49.80 21.31 -8.11
C LEU A 375 -49.75 22.82 -8.35
N GLY A 376 -50.05 23.29 -9.57
CA GLY A 376 -50.00 24.71 -9.92
C GLY A 376 -48.61 25.31 -9.65
N PRO A 377 -48.48 26.52 -9.08
CA PRO A 377 -47.18 27.16 -8.83
C PRO A 377 -46.27 26.40 -7.84
N TYR A 378 -46.79 25.41 -7.09
CA TYR A 378 -45.97 24.53 -6.26
C TYR A 378 -45.17 23.49 -7.07
N SER A 379 -45.44 23.31 -8.37
CA SER A 379 -44.59 22.48 -9.23
C SER A 379 -43.17 23.03 -9.36
N LEU A 380 -42.97 24.34 -9.17
CA LEU A 380 -41.65 24.96 -9.09
C LEU A 380 -40.86 24.49 -7.87
N LEU A 381 -41.53 24.21 -6.74
CA LEU A 381 -40.88 23.64 -5.55
C LEU A 381 -40.51 22.17 -5.76
N VAL A 382 -41.30 21.42 -6.52
CA VAL A 382 -40.94 20.06 -6.95
C VAL A 382 -39.75 20.09 -7.91
N LEU A 383 -39.73 21.05 -8.84
CA LEU A 383 -38.59 21.29 -9.73
C LEU A 383 -37.34 21.66 -8.92
N PHE A 384 -37.47 22.56 -7.94
CA PHE A 384 -36.38 22.97 -7.05
C PHE A 384 -35.90 21.83 -6.16
N ALA A 385 -36.80 20.99 -5.64
CA ALA A 385 -36.45 19.83 -4.84
C ALA A 385 -35.81 18.70 -5.68
N LEU A 386 -36.21 18.55 -6.94
CA LEU A 386 -35.58 17.61 -7.88
C LEU A 386 -34.22 18.11 -8.36
N GLU A 387 -34.06 19.42 -8.58
CA GLU A 387 -32.78 20.09 -8.82
C GLU A 387 -31.85 19.99 -7.60
N GLU A 388 -32.34 20.24 -6.39
CA GLU A 388 -31.56 20.02 -5.17
C GLU A 388 -31.23 18.55 -4.95
N ALA A 389 -32.17 17.63 -5.20
CA ALA A 389 -31.90 16.20 -5.12
C ALA A 389 -30.81 15.79 -6.12
N LYS A 390 -30.89 16.29 -7.36
CA LYS A 390 -29.84 16.10 -8.38
C LYS A 390 -28.50 16.63 -7.89
N TYR A 391 -28.44 17.84 -7.34
CA TYR A 391 -27.22 18.44 -6.81
C TYR A 391 -26.65 17.67 -5.60
N ILE A 392 -27.50 17.23 -4.68
CA ILE A 392 -27.13 16.41 -3.52
C ILE A 392 -26.62 15.03 -3.98
N THR A 393 -27.27 14.42 -4.97
CA THR A 393 -26.85 13.15 -5.56
C THR A 393 -25.52 13.29 -6.29
N GLN A 394 -25.31 14.36 -7.06
CA GLN A 394 -24.02 14.67 -7.70
C GLN A 394 -22.91 14.89 -6.67
N ALA A 395 -23.16 15.68 -5.61
CA ALA A 395 -22.19 15.91 -4.54
C ALA A 395 -21.85 14.63 -3.78
N ALA A 396 -22.85 13.79 -3.48
CA ALA A 396 -22.65 12.50 -2.83
C ALA A 396 -21.93 11.48 -3.73
N LEU A 397 -22.16 11.50 -5.05
CA LEU A 397 -21.44 10.68 -6.03
C LEU A 397 -19.99 11.13 -6.18
N ALA A 398 -19.74 12.44 -6.26
CA ALA A 398 -18.38 12.98 -6.36
C ALA A 398 -17.58 12.66 -5.09
N GLU A 399 -18.16 12.92 -3.91
CA GLU A 399 -17.58 12.55 -2.61
C GLU A 399 -17.34 11.03 -2.54
N TRP A 400 -18.26 10.20 -3.03
CA TRP A 400 -18.10 8.75 -3.08
C TRP A 400 -17.00 8.26 -4.03
N VAL A 401 -16.93 8.77 -5.27
CA VAL A 401 -15.88 8.43 -6.25
C VAL A 401 -14.52 8.82 -5.69
N VAL A 402 -14.44 9.97 -5.01
CA VAL A 402 -13.21 10.43 -4.36
C VAL A 402 -12.90 9.56 -3.13
N GLU A 403 -13.81 9.34 -2.18
CA GLU A 403 -13.56 8.63 -0.91
C GLU A 403 -13.23 7.14 -1.12
N GLU A 404 -13.91 6.44 -2.03
CA GLU A 404 -13.64 5.00 -2.28
C GLU A 404 -12.40 4.78 -3.17
N ARG A 405 -12.02 5.74 -4.03
CA ARG A 405 -10.80 5.67 -4.86
C ARG A 405 -9.56 6.37 -4.28
N THR A 406 -9.72 7.22 -3.26
CA THR A 406 -8.57 7.76 -2.50
C THR A 406 -8.09 6.77 -1.44
N ASP A 407 -8.99 6.02 -0.79
CA ASP A 407 -8.61 4.94 0.15
C ASP A 407 -8.15 3.65 -0.55
N LYS A 408 -8.68 3.37 -1.75
CA LYS A 408 -8.13 2.39 -2.69
C LYS A 408 -7.59 3.15 -3.89
N LYS A 409 -6.35 3.63 -3.77
CA LYS A 409 -5.55 4.24 -4.86
C LYS A 409 -6.04 3.69 -6.19
N VAL A 410 -6.62 4.56 -7.02
CA VAL A 410 -7.16 4.24 -8.35
C VAL A 410 -6.38 3.07 -8.95
N ASP A 411 -7.09 1.98 -9.21
CA ASP A 411 -6.61 0.70 -9.75
C ASP A 411 -6.06 0.84 -11.19
N ALA A 412 -5.35 1.93 -11.48
CA ALA A 412 -4.76 2.25 -12.76
C ALA A 412 -3.45 1.50 -12.87
N ALA A 413 -3.50 0.31 -13.50
CA ALA A 413 -2.34 -0.49 -13.88
C ALA A 413 -1.23 0.34 -14.55
N LEU A 414 -1.59 1.46 -15.19
CA LEU A 414 -0.65 2.44 -15.74
C LEU A 414 0.20 3.15 -14.69
N LEU A 415 -0.45 3.68 -13.65
CA LEU A 415 0.19 4.52 -12.63
C LEU A 415 1.04 3.69 -11.67
N ASP A 416 0.68 2.41 -11.48
CA ASP A 416 1.48 1.45 -10.70
C ASP A 416 2.80 1.07 -11.38
N VAL A 417 2.88 1.22 -12.71
CA VAL A 417 4.07 0.87 -13.51
C VAL A 417 4.90 2.11 -13.88
N ALA A 418 4.37 3.32 -13.67
CA ALA A 418 5.13 4.54 -13.83
C ALA A 418 6.30 4.60 -12.80
N PRO A 419 7.54 4.91 -13.21
CA PRO A 419 8.70 4.94 -12.32
C PRO A 419 8.77 6.23 -11.49
N ASN A 420 7.63 6.82 -11.14
CA ASN A 420 7.60 8.02 -10.30
C ASN A 420 8.06 7.69 -8.86
N ARG A 421 7.75 6.49 -8.37
CA ARG A 421 8.26 5.93 -7.12
C ARG A 421 8.49 4.43 -7.25
N PHE A 422 9.75 4.03 -7.37
CA PHE A 422 10.11 2.62 -7.52
C PHE A 422 10.68 2.05 -6.22
N THR A 423 9.96 1.10 -5.59
CA THR A 423 10.39 0.49 -4.32
C THR A 423 11.43 -0.60 -4.56
N ILE A 424 12.60 -0.47 -3.92
CA ILE A 424 13.70 -1.43 -4.01
C ILE A 424 13.68 -2.41 -2.85
N VAL A 425 13.45 -1.89 -1.64
CA VAL A 425 13.40 -2.68 -0.42
C VAL A 425 12.28 -2.16 0.45
N SER A 426 11.44 -3.08 0.91
CA SER A 426 10.48 -2.82 1.99
C SER A 426 11.00 -3.46 3.27
N ARG A 427 11.26 -2.65 4.30
CA ARG A 427 11.80 -3.14 5.57
C ARG A 427 11.14 -2.48 6.76
N ARG A 428 10.89 -3.28 7.80
CA ARG A 428 10.27 -2.83 9.05
C ARG A 428 11.34 -2.70 10.14
N TRP A 429 11.86 -1.48 10.30
CA TRP A 429 12.77 -1.11 11.40
C TRP A 429 12.07 -0.41 12.56
N ASP A 430 10.86 0.07 12.33
CA ASP A 430 9.99 0.65 13.36
C ASP A 430 8.81 -0.29 13.61
N PRO A 431 8.38 -0.49 14.87
CA PRO A 431 7.20 -1.30 15.14
C PRO A 431 5.95 -0.71 14.49
N PHE A 432 5.83 0.61 14.30
CA PHE A 432 4.58 1.24 13.89
C PHE A 432 4.36 1.29 12.37
N PHE A 433 5.41 1.15 11.56
CA PHE A 433 5.31 1.22 10.11
C PHE A 433 6.40 0.42 9.39
N THR A 434 6.12 0.03 8.16
CA THR A 434 7.13 -0.47 7.23
C THR A 434 7.66 0.70 6.41
N THR A 435 8.98 0.79 6.26
CA THR A 435 9.60 1.75 5.35
C THR A 435 9.80 1.12 3.99
N ARG A 436 9.31 1.78 2.96
CA ARG A 436 9.58 1.45 1.56
C ARG A 436 10.68 2.38 1.07
N HIS A 437 11.85 1.83 0.80
CA HIS A 437 12.96 2.55 0.19
C HIS A 437 12.75 2.60 -1.30
N GLN A 438 12.74 3.83 -1.82
CA GLN A 438 12.30 4.09 -3.17
C GLN A 438 13.31 4.94 -3.92
N ILE A 439 13.35 4.76 -5.23
CA ILE A 439 13.79 5.84 -6.11
C ILE A 439 12.56 6.66 -6.45
N GLY A 440 12.56 7.91 -5.99
CA GLY A 440 11.58 8.92 -6.36
C GLY A 440 12.04 9.67 -7.61
N LEU A 441 11.08 10.03 -8.46
CA LEU A 441 11.29 10.92 -9.59
C LEU A 441 11.06 12.36 -9.17
N ARG A 442 12.03 13.23 -9.41
CA ARG A 442 11.80 14.67 -9.45
C ARG A 442 11.42 15.04 -10.88
N PRO A 443 10.16 15.43 -11.13
CA PRO A 443 9.66 15.57 -12.48
C PRO A 443 10.37 16.75 -13.16
N GLY A 444 10.89 16.49 -14.36
CA GLY A 444 11.34 17.53 -15.28
C GLY A 444 10.16 18.11 -16.03
N ALA A 445 9.34 17.23 -16.64
CA ALA A 445 8.01 17.55 -17.13
C ALA A 445 7.20 16.26 -17.40
N THR A 446 5.89 16.44 -17.50
CA THR A 446 4.91 15.43 -17.91
C THR A 446 4.22 15.89 -19.19
N LEU A 447 3.98 14.96 -20.12
CA LEU A 447 3.24 15.17 -21.35
C LEU A 447 2.09 14.16 -21.44
N ILE A 448 0.88 14.66 -21.69
CA ILE A 448 -0.33 13.85 -21.81
C ILE A 448 -0.96 14.23 -23.15
N THR A 449 -0.66 13.44 -24.18
CA THR A 449 -1.10 13.73 -25.56
C THR A 449 -1.82 12.52 -26.14
N GLU A 450 -2.42 12.66 -27.32
CA GLU A 450 -3.01 11.54 -28.07
C GLU A 450 -2.00 10.40 -28.36
N GLN A 451 -0.69 10.70 -28.30
CA GLN A 451 0.38 9.71 -28.49
C GLN A 451 0.66 8.89 -27.23
N GLY A 452 0.07 9.27 -26.09
CA GLY A 452 0.24 8.60 -24.80
C GLY A 452 0.73 9.54 -23.71
N LEU A 453 1.09 8.93 -22.58
CA LEU A 453 1.68 9.58 -21.41
C LEU A 453 3.20 9.48 -21.52
N ALA A 454 3.92 10.58 -21.27
CA ALA A 454 5.36 10.57 -21.07
C ALA A 454 5.75 11.42 -19.87
N LEU A 455 6.72 10.96 -19.10
CA LEU A 455 7.28 11.67 -17.95
C LEU A 455 8.77 11.40 -17.85
N TRP A 456 9.54 12.40 -17.49
CA TRP A 456 10.99 12.29 -17.33
C TRP A 456 11.47 13.21 -16.24
N GLY A 457 12.65 12.93 -15.70
CA GLY A 457 13.20 13.74 -14.62
C GLY A 457 14.45 13.13 -14.01
N THR A 458 14.87 13.70 -12.89
CA THR A 458 16.05 13.25 -12.15
C THR A 458 15.65 12.33 -11.01
N ALA A 459 16.49 11.34 -10.72
CA ALA A 459 16.28 10.39 -9.63
C ALA A 459 16.63 11.03 -8.28
N ALA A 460 15.93 10.60 -7.25
CA ALA A 460 16.23 10.90 -5.86
C ALA A 460 16.01 9.66 -4.99
N LEU A 461 16.86 9.48 -3.99
CA LEU A 461 16.66 8.49 -2.94
C LEU A 461 15.54 8.99 -2.03
N ALA A 462 14.44 8.25 -2.00
CA ALA A 462 13.24 8.60 -1.27
C ALA A 462 12.82 7.46 -0.34
N ARG A 463 11.94 7.80 0.60
CA ARG A 463 11.28 6.82 1.46
C ARG A 463 9.80 7.11 1.53
N ALA A 464 9.01 6.05 1.60
CA ALA A 464 7.60 6.14 1.97
C ALA A 464 7.36 5.24 3.18
N VAL A 465 6.41 5.63 4.03
CA VAL A 465 6.01 4.85 5.19
C VAL A 465 4.65 4.22 4.94
N ASP A 466 4.49 2.99 5.43
CA ASP A 466 3.22 2.26 5.42
C ASP A 466 2.88 1.86 6.86
N PRO A 467 1.97 2.60 7.52
CA PRO A 467 1.55 2.30 8.88
C PRO A 467 1.06 0.86 9.03
N ALA A 468 1.46 0.22 10.12
CA ALA A 468 0.95 -1.10 10.43
C ALA A 468 -0.54 -1.01 10.76
N LYS A 469 -1.35 -1.78 10.02
CA LYS A 469 -2.81 -1.76 10.14
C LYS A 469 -3.33 -2.52 11.38
N SER A 470 -2.48 -3.24 12.09
CA SER A 470 -2.87 -4.07 13.25
C SER A 470 -2.33 -3.49 14.56
N ILE A 471 -2.49 -2.17 14.72
CA ILE A 471 -2.09 -1.44 15.94
C ILE A 471 -3.33 -1.05 16.74
N VAL A 472 -3.27 -1.24 18.05
CA VAL A 472 -4.30 -0.80 19.00
C VAL A 472 -3.64 -0.26 20.27
N ILE A 473 -4.25 0.76 20.89
CA ILE A 473 -3.84 1.26 22.20
C ILE A 473 -4.47 0.34 23.24
N ARG A 474 -3.63 -0.23 24.11
CA ARG A 474 -4.08 -1.13 25.18
C ARG A 474 -4.23 -0.39 26.50
N GLU A 475 -3.30 0.51 26.82
CA GLU A 475 -3.21 1.16 28.12
C GLU A 475 -2.59 2.55 27.99
N ALA A 476 -2.82 3.39 29.00
CA ALA A 476 -2.13 4.67 29.15
C ALA A 476 -1.25 4.64 30.39
N VAL A 477 -0.02 5.13 30.25
CA VAL A 477 0.88 5.37 31.39
C VAL A 477 0.59 6.75 31.94
N ARG A 478 0.43 6.83 33.25
CA ARG A 478 0.08 8.06 33.95
C ARG A 478 1.25 8.57 34.78
N ASP A 479 1.41 9.89 34.81
CA ASP A 479 2.31 10.56 35.74
C ASP A 479 1.74 10.57 37.18
N PRO A 480 2.53 10.99 38.20
CA PRO A 480 2.05 11.09 39.59
C PRO A 480 0.85 12.03 39.78
N GLU A 481 0.66 12.99 38.88
CA GLU A 481 -0.48 13.91 38.83
C GLU A 481 -1.73 13.27 38.18
N GLY A 482 -1.60 12.05 37.65
CA GLY A 482 -2.67 11.25 37.07
C GLY A 482 -2.95 11.54 35.59
N LYS A 483 -2.14 12.34 34.90
CA LYS A 483 -2.28 12.65 33.48
C LYS A 483 -1.62 11.56 32.63
N ALA A 484 -2.28 11.15 31.54
CA ALA A 484 -1.67 10.27 30.55
C ALA A 484 -0.48 10.98 29.85
N THR A 485 0.73 10.44 30.01
CA THR A 485 1.96 10.93 29.36
C THR A 485 2.37 10.05 28.20
N ASP A 486 2.11 8.75 28.31
CA ASP A 486 2.47 7.75 27.31
C ASP A 486 1.30 6.79 27.05
N LEU A 487 1.34 6.16 25.89
CA LEU A 487 0.38 5.16 25.45
C LEU A 487 1.13 3.86 25.15
N ILE A 488 0.60 2.75 25.66
CA ILE A 488 1.07 1.41 25.35
C ILE A 488 0.23 0.87 24.20
N TYR A 489 0.90 0.60 23.10
CA TYR A 489 0.34 0.03 21.90
C TYR A 489 0.65 -1.46 21.82
N ARG A 490 -0.34 -2.26 21.40
CA ARG A 490 -0.11 -3.62 20.93
C ARG A 490 0.03 -3.59 19.42
N VAL A 491 1.13 -4.15 18.95
CA VAL A 491 1.50 -4.22 17.53
C VAL A 491 1.71 -5.69 17.17
N GLN A 492 0.72 -6.27 16.49
CA GLN A 492 0.74 -7.70 16.15
C GLN A 492 1.80 -8.04 15.09
N GLY A 493 2.29 -9.29 15.15
CA GLY A 493 3.14 -9.88 14.12
C GLY A 493 4.61 -9.47 14.23
N LEU A 494 5.04 -8.99 15.40
CA LEU A 494 6.42 -8.63 15.69
C LEU A 494 7.16 -9.66 16.55
N ALA A 495 6.46 -10.66 17.11
CA ALA A 495 7.08 -11.71 17.89
C ALA A 495 8.19 -12.44 17.08
N GLY A 496 9.44 -12.36 17.55
CA GLY A 496 10.60 -12.96 16.89
C GLY A 496 11.18 -12.17 15.70
N SER A 497 10.73 -10.93 15.47
CA SER A 497 11.22 -10.08 14.38
C SER A 497 12.65 -9.58 14.63
N LYS A 498 13.64 -10.20 13.98
CA LYS A 498 15.03 -9.70 13.94
C LYS A 498 15.19 -8.40 13.14
N TYR A 499 14.15 -7.96 12.44
CA TYR A 499 14.20 -6.80 11.56
C TYR A 499 14.36 -5.48 12.32
N LEU A 500 13.89 -5.41 13.57
CA LEU A 500 14.03 -4.24 14.44
C LEU A 500 15.47 -4.03 14.96
N GLU A 501 16.32 -5.06 14.91
CA GLU A 501 17.69 -5.03 15.44
C GLU A 501 18.74 -4.64 14.40
N ALA A 502 18.37 -4.66 13.11
CA ALA A 502 19.31 -4.39 12.04
C ALA A 502 19.55 -2.89 11.87
N VAL A 503 20.83 -2.51 11.86
CA VAL A 503 21.27 -1.12 11.71
C VAL A 503 21.79 -0.89 10.30
N ALA A 504 21.27 0.13 9.62
CA ALA A 504 21.70 0.54 8.28
C ALA A 504 21.56 2.06 8.12
N PRO A 505 22.33 2.73 7.23
CA PRO A 505 22.29 4.19 7.09
C PRO A 505 20.90 4.76 6.76
N GLY A 506 20.13 4.06 5.91
CA GLY A 506 18.78 4.46 5.51
C GLY A 506 17.70 4.07 6.52
N MET A 507 18.07 3.60 7.72
CA MET A 507 17.13 3.21 8.76
C MET A 507 16.17 4.35 9.08
N HIS A 508 14.89 4.03 9.15
CA HIS A 508 13.86 4.96 9.58
C HIS A 508 13.12 4.41 10.78
N ARG A 509 13.35 5.03 11.93
CA ARG A 509 12.78 4.64 13.22
C ARG A 509 12.55 5.89 14.06
N GLY A 510 11.37 5.97 14.65
CA GLY A 510 11.04 7.03 15.61
C GLY A 510 11.32 6.61 17.05
N PRO A 511 11.20 7.55 18.01
CA PRO A 511 11.30 7.23 19.43
C PRO A 511 10.22 6.20 19.79
N SER A 512 10.62 5.13 20.46
CA SER A 512 9.73 4.10 21.03
C SER A 512 10.50 3.26 22.05
N THR A 513 9.81 2.78 23.08
CA THR A 513 10.38 1.85 24.06
C THR A 513 9.55 0.58 24.11
N GLN A 514 10.18 -0.51 24.51
CA GLN A 514 9.51 -1.79 24.70
C GLN A 514 9.48 -2.10 26.20
N PRO A 515 8.31 -2.08 26.86
CA PRO A 515 8.22 -2.24 28.32
C PRO A 515 8.79 -3.58 28.82
N ASP A 516 8.43 -4.68 28.17
CA ASP A 516 8.99 -6.02 28.47
C ASP A 516 9.11 -6.85 27.18
N PRO A 517 10.29 -6.88 26.53
CA PRO A 517 10.49 -7.61 25.28
C PRO A 517 10.42 -9.14 25.42
N ASN A 518 10.60 -9.68 26.63
CA ASN A 518 10.63 -11.14 26.83
C ASN A 518 9.24 -11.71 27.09
N THR A 519 8.43 -10.98 27.87
CA THR A 519 7.07 -11.43 28.24
C THR A 519 6.05 -10.96 27.22
N ASP A 520 6.16 -9.72 26.75
CA ASP A 520 5.18 -9.05 25.88
C ASP A 520 5.86 -8.41 24.65
N PRO A 521 6.38 -9.24 23.72
CA PRO A 521 7.17 -8.78 22.56
C PRO A 521 6.39 -7.91 21.56
N GLU A 522 5.07 -7.80 21.72
CA GLU A 522 4.18 -7.02 20.87
C GLU A 522 3.78 -5.67 21.50
N LEU A 523 4.18 -5.38 22.73
CA LEU A 523 3.85 -4.13 23.41
C LEU A 523 4.94 -3.08 23.22
N PHE A 524 4.55 -1.89 22.79
CA PHE A 524 5.44 -0.76 22.57
C PHE A 524 4.84 0.50 23.20
N GLN A 525 5.67 1.29 23.85
CA GLN A 525 5.29 2.54 24.51
C GLN A 525 5.75 3.74 23.67
N LEU A 526 4.86 4.72 23.53
CA LEU A 526 5.11 6.02 22.90
C LEU A 526 4.62 7.14 23.80
N ALA A 527 5.37 8.23 23.90
CA ALA A 527 4.84 9.47 24.47
C ALA A 527 3.66 9.96 23.61
N VAL A 528 2.68 10.62 24.23
CA VAL A 528 1.50 11.13 23.51
C VAL A 528 1.90 12.10 22.40
N ASP A 529 2.85 13.01 22.66
CA ASP A 529 3.32 13.99 21.67
C ASP A 529 4.03 13.32 20.49
N ASP A 530 4.82 12.26 20.74
CA ASP A 530 5.48 11.47 19.68
C ASP A 530 4.44 10.71 18.83
N ALA A 531 3.38 10.19 19.45
CA ALA A 531 2.31 9.52 18.73
C ALA A 531 1.54 10.50 17.82
N ILE A 532 1.32 11.75 18.26
CA ILE A 532 0.72 12.81 17.44
C ILE A 532 1.63 13.15 16.26
N ALA A 533 2.93 13.37 16.51
CA ALA A 533 3.90 13.65 15.46
C ALA A 533 3.94 12.52 14.41
N ARG A 534 3.87 11.25 14.84
CA ARG A 534 3.80 10.09 13.95
C ARG A 534 2.51 10.05 13.13
N ILE A 535 1.37 10.51 13.64
CA ILE A 535 0.13 10.62 12.84
C ILE A 535 0.27 11.70 11.77
N GLU A 536 0.81 12.87 12.14
CA GLU A 536 1.05 13.97 11.19
C GLU A 536 2.01 13.53 10.07
N ALA A 537 3.05 12.74 10.42
CA ALA A 537 3.98 12.14 9.49
C ALA A 537 3.43 10.92 8.71
N LYS A 538 2.18 10.51 8.97
CA LYS A 538 1.55 9.29 8.41
C LYS A 538 2.32 8.00 8.71
N GLU A 539 3.01 7.94 9.84
CA GLU A 539 3.74 6.78 10.37
C GLU A 539 2.90 5.93 11.33
N LEU A 540 1.83 6.50 11.88
CA LEU A 540 0.90 5.83 12.77
C LEU A 540 -0.53 6.02 12.26
N ASP A 541 -1.30 4.92 12.20
CA ASP A 541 -2.72 4.97 11.88
C ASP A 541 -3.53 5.42 13.11
N GLY A 542 -3.92 6.69 13.14
CA GLY A 542 -4.78 7.27 14.18
C GLY A 542 -6.27 6.95 14.05
N SER A 543 -6.69 6.22 13.01
CA SER A 543 -8.11 5.99 12.71
C SER A 543 -8.76 4.87 13.55
N VAL A 544 -8.06 4.35 14.56
CA VAL A 544 -8.54 3.23 15.37
C VAL A 544 -9.82 3.62 16.12
N THR A 545 -10.88 2.87 15.85
CA THR A 545 -12.19 3.10 16.45
C THR A 545 -12.37 2.22 17.69
N TYR A 546 -12.87 2.82 18.77
CA TYR A 546 -13.10 2.17 20.05
C TYR A 546 -14.57 2.26 20.46
N GLU A 547 -15.04 1.22 21.12
CA GLU A 547 -16.36 1.14 21.71
C GLU A 547 -16.28 1.12 23.24
N VAL A 548 -17.11 1.93 23.90
CA VAL A 548 -17.24 1.93 25.37
C VAL A 548 -17.92 0.64 25.82
N GLN A 549 -17.20 -0.17 26.58
CA GLN A 549 -17.67 -1.44 27.13
C GLN A 549 -18.26 -1.27 28.54
N ALA A 550 -17.66 -0.42 29.37
CA ALA A 550 -18.10 -0.16 30.74
C ALA A 550 -17.69 1.24 31.21
N VAL A 551 -18.29 1.72 32.30
CA VAL A 551 -18.01 3.03 32.89
C VAL A 551 -17.83 2.96 34.41
N GLU A 552 -16.92 3.76 34.95
CA GLU A 552 -16.77 3.97 36.40
C GLU A 552 -17.47 5.26 36.82
N TYR A 553 -18.26 5.18 37.90
CA TYR A 553 -18.95 6.33 38.48
C TYR A 553 -18.32 6.76 39.79
N ILE A 554 -18.07 8.07 39.91
CA ILE A 554 -17.72 8.71 41.18
C ILE A 554 -18.76 9.81 41.43
N GLY A 555 -19.60 9.60 42.45
CA GLY A 555 -20.76 10.48 42.68
C GLY A 555 -21.78 10.36 41.54
N ASN A 556 -22.07 11.49 40.87
CA ASN A 556 -23.04 11.57 39.77
C ASN A 556 -22.38 11.75 38.39
N GLU A 557 -21.06 11.56 38.30
CA GLU A 557 -20.29 11.77 37.08
C GLU A 557 -19.57 10.48 36.64
N VAL A 558 -19.46 10.31 35.32
CA VAL A 558 -18.63 9.26 34.72
C VAL A 558 -17.17 9.67 34.89
N ALA A 559 -16.46 9.00 35.79
CA ALA A 559 -15.07 9.27 36.08
C ALA A 559 -14.16 8.68 35.00
N ASN A 560 -14.39 7.41 34.64
CA ASN A 560 -13.59 6.69 33.64
C ASN A 560 -14.48 5.90 32.68
N MET A 561 -14.01 5.77 31.45
CA MET A 561 -14.58 4.88 30.44
C MET A 561 -13.59 3.75 30.18
N LEU A 562 -14.11 2.52 30.16
CA LEU A 562 -13.37 1.34 29.74
C LEU A 562 -13.76 1.03 28.30
N VAL A 563 -12.78 1.06 27.40
CA VAL A 563 -13.02 0.91 25.96
C VAL A 563 -12.27 -0.30 25.40
N LEU A 564 -12.76 -0.79 24.27
CA LEU A 564 -12.11 -1.85 23.48
C LEU A 564 -12.18 -1.47 22.00
N SER A 565 -11.09 -1.71 21.26
CA SER A 565 -11.09 -1.38 19.83
C SER A 565 -12.04 -2.29 19.04
N THR A 566 -12.59 -1.79 17.94
CA THR A 566 -13.41 -2.62 17.02
C THR A 566 -12.61 -3.79 16.44
N ARG A 567 -11.29 -3.61 16.26
CA ARG A 567 -10.35 -4.67 15.86
C ARG A 567 -10.31 -5.79 16.89
N GLU A 568 -10.09 -5.46 18.17
CA GLU A 568 -10.09 -6.45 19.25
C GLU A 568 -11.45 -7.10 19.46
N ILE A 569 -12.56 -6.38 19.24
CA ILE A 569 -13.90 -6.95 19.24
C ILE A 569 -14.03 -8.05 18.17
N ASN A 570 -13.56 -7.78 16.95
CA ASN A 570 -13.56 -8.75 15.85
C ASN A 570 -12.62 -9.93 16.14
N GLU A 571 -11.47 -9.70 16.80
CA GLU A 571 -10.60 -10.77 17.26
C GLU A 571 -11.30 -11.70 18.25
N GLN A 572 -12.04 -11.14 19.23
CA GLN A 572 -12.81 -11.96 20.17
C GLN A 572 -13.91 -12.75 19.49
N HIS A 573 -14.63 -12.12 18.54
CA HIS A 573 -15.64 -12.78 17.73
C HIS A 573 -15.05 -13.96 16.95
N ASN A 574 -13.95 -13.74 16.23
CA ASN A 574 -13.29 -14.77 15.43
C ASN A 574 -12.67 -15.87 16.28
N ARG A 575 -12.14 -15.54 17.47
CA ARG A 575 -11.65 -16.53 18.44
C ARG A 575 -12.76 -17.47 18.88
N LEU A 576 -13.91 -16.94 19.31
CA LEU A 576 -15.05 -17.76 19.76
C LEU A 576 -15.57 -18.67 18.64
N ILE A 577 -15.72 -18.14 17.43
CA ILE A 577 -16.10 -18.97 16.26
C ILE A 577 -15.02 -20.03 15.97
N GLY A 578 -13.74 -19.68 16.08
CA GLY A 578 -12.62 -20.60 15.90
C GLY A 578 -12.63 -21.76 16.91
N GLU A 579 -12.93 -21.48 18.18
CA GLU A 579 -13.05 -22.48 19.24
C GLU A 579 -14.21 -23.45 18.98
N VAL A 580 -15.37 -22.93 18.57
CA VAL A 580 -16.54 -23.74 18.20
C VAL A 580 -16.24 -24.58 16.96
N ARG A 581 -15.59 -23.99 15.95
CA ARG A 581 -15.17 -24.69 14.74
C ARG A 581 -14.25 -25.86 15.08
N ALA A 582 -13.18 -25.62 15.84
CA ALA A 582 -12.22 -26.66 16.23
C ALA A 582 -12.90 -27.80 17.01
N THR A 583 -13.85 -27.45 17.89
CA THR A 583 -14.63 -28.44 18.64
C THR A 583 -15.55 -29.25 17.72
N ALA A 584 -16.22 -28.59 16.77
CA ALA A 584 -17.11 -29.24 15.80
C ALA A 584 -16.34 -30.13 14.81
N GLU A 585 -15.15 -29.70 14.36
CA GLU A 585 -14.25 -30.48 13.52
C GLU A 585 -13.79 -31.75 14.25
N ALA A 586 -13.37 -31.63 15.52
CA ALA A 586 -13.01 -32.79 16.34
C ALA A 586 -14.20 -33.75 16.56
N ALA A 587 -15.41 -33.23 16.74
CA ALA A 587 -16.62 -34.03 16.89
C ALA A 587 -17.02 -34.73 15.58
N ALA A 588 -16.92 -34.04 14.44
CA ALA A 588 -17.19 -34.61 13.11
C ALA A 588 -16.16 -35.69 12.75
N GLU A 589 -14.90 -35.50 13.14
CA GLU A 589 -13.84 -36.50 12.95
C GLU A 589 -14.10 -37.76 13.78
N ALA A 590 -14.54 -37.61 15.04
CA ALA A 590 -14.92 -38.73 15.87
C ALA A 590 -16.13 -39.53 15.32
N GLN A 591 -16.95 -38.92 14.48
CA GLN A 591 -18.10 -39.54 13.81
C GLN A 591 -17.80 -40.08 12.41
N ASP A 592 -16.55 -39.98 11.92
CA ASP A 592 -16.17 -40.42 10.58
C ASP A 592 -16.67 -41.83 10.21
N PRO A 593 -16.53 -42.86 11.07
CA PRO A 593 -16.98 -44.21 10.70
C PRO A 593 -18.50 -44.31 10.49
N ILE A 594 -19.27 -43.51 11.22
CA ILE A 594 -20.74 -43.47 11.12
C ILE A 594 -21.13 -42.72 9.85
N ILE A 595 -20.55 -41.53 9.62
CA ILE A 595 -20.79 -40.71 8.43
C ILE A 595 -20.45 -41.48 7.16
N ARG A 596 -19.31 -42.19 7.15
CA ARG A 596 -18.88 -43.03 6.04
C ARG A 596 -19.86 -44.17 5.76
N SER A 597 -20.38 -44.82 6.81
CA SER A 597 -21.42 -45.84 6.66
C SER A 597 -22.70 -45.27 6.04
N GLU A 598 -23.17 -44.11 6.51
CA GLU A 598 -24.37 -43.45 5.98
C GLU A 598 -24.21 -43.06 4.50
N VAL A 599 -23.05 -42.52 4.12
CA VAL A 599 -22.74 -42.16 2.73
C VAL A 599 -22.75 -43.39 1.81
N LEU A 600 -22.19 -44.51 2.26
CA LEU A 600 -22.21 -45.78 1.52
C LEU A 600 -23.63 -46.33 1.37
N ASP A 601 -24.44 -46.24 2.43
CA ASP A 601 -25.86 -46.65 2.40
C ASP A 601 -26.69 -45.77 1.45
N GLU A 602 -26.42 -44.46 1.38
CA GLU A 602 -27.05 -43.52 0.43
C GLU A 602 -26.69 -43.85 -1.03
N PHE A 603 -25.42 -44.13 -1.33
CA PHE A 603 -25.01 -44.55 -2.67
C PHE A 603 -25.65 -45.90 -3.07
N ALA A 604 -25.72 -46.85 -2.13
CA ALA A 604 -26.37 -48.14 -2.35
C ALA A 604 -27.87 -47.98 -2.62
N ALA A 605 -28.56 -47.09 -1.89
CA ALA A 605 -29.97 -46.78 -2.10
C ALA A 605 -30.26 -46.13 -3.46
N GLN A 606 -29.28 -45.40 -4.02
CA GLN A 606 -29.35 -44.81 -5.37
C GLN A 606 -28.92 -45.78 -6.48
N GLY A 607 -28.47 -47.00 -6.13
CA GLY A 607 -27.98 -48.00 -7.09
C GLY A 607 -26.64 -47.63 -7.74
N ILE A 608 -25.88 -46.71 -7.13
CA ILE A 608 -24.58 -46.26 -7.62
C ILE A 608 -23.49 -47.10 -6.94
N ILE A 609 -22.49 -47.53 -7.71
CA ILE A 609 -21.25 -48.11 -7.17
C ILE A 609 -20.21 -46.98 -7.14
N PRO A 610 -19.98 -46.31 -5.99
CA PRO A 610 -19.09 -45.16 -5.93
C PRO A 610 -17.62 -45.60 -5.97
N THR A 611 -16.74 -44.72 -6.45
CA THR A 611 -15.29 -44.85 -6.25
C THR A 611 -14.88 -44.36 -4.87
N ASP A 612 -13.71 -44.76 -4.37
CA ASP A 612 -13.20 -44.33 -3.06
C ASP A 612 -13.11 -42.79 -2.97
N GLU A 613 -12.68 -42.11 -4.04
CA GLU A 613 -12.66 -40.64 -4.11
C GLU A 613 -14.05 -40.00 -3.99
N GLN A 614 -15.09 -40.62 -4.57
CA GLN A 614 -16.46 -40.14 -4.45
C GLN A 614 -17.01 -40.30 -3.03
N VAL A 615 -16.62 -41.38 -2.35
CA VAL A 615 -16.97 -41.60 -0.94
C VAL A 615 -16.26 -40.57 -0.06
N GLU A 616 -14.95 -40.36 -0.24
CA GLU A 616 -14.20 -39.35 0.54
C GLU A 616 -14.75 -37.94 0.33
N ALA A 617 -15.03 -37.54 -0.91
CA ALA A 617 -15.59 -36.22 -1.20
C ALA A 617 -16.95 -36.01 -0.52
N ALA A 618 -17.82 -37.03 -0.52
CA ALA A 618 -19.12 -36.97 0.15
C ALA A 618 -18.99 -36.95 1.68
N VAL A 619 -18.05 -37.72 2.25
CA VAL A 619 -17.74 -37.70 3.69
C VAL A 619 -17.22 -36.32 4.12
N VAL A 620 -16.28 -35.74 3.38
CA VAL A 620 -15.75 -34.40 3.63
C VAL A 620 -16.86 -33.36 3.56
N ALA A 621 -17.71 -33.40 2.52
CA ALA A 621 -18.85 -32.49 2.40
C ALA A 621 -19.82 -32.62 3.58
N ARG A 622 -20.03 -33.83 4.09
CA ARG A 622 -20.91 -34.07 5.25
C ARG A 622 -20.30 -33.54 6.54
N LYS A 623 -19.01 -33.76 6.78
CA LYS A 623 -18.27 -33.19 7.92
C LYS A 623 -18.33 -31.66 7.89
N GLN A 624 -18.09 -31.04 6.73
CA GLN A 624 -18.22 -29.59 6.55
C GLN A 624 -19.63 -29.09 6.86
N LYS A 625 -20.67 -29.82 6.46
CA LYS A 625 -22.07 -29.47 6.79
C LYS A 625 -22.34 -29.51 8.30
N ILE A 626 -21.80 -30.50 9.01
CA ILE A 626 -21.92 -30.59 10.48
C ILE A 626 -21.25 -29.39 11.14
N VAL A 627 -20.03 -29.04 10.72
CA VAL A 627 -19.30 -27.86 11.22
C VAL A 627 -20.07 -26.57 10.93
N ALA A 628 -20.58 -26.39 9.71
CA ALA A 628 -21.35 -25.22 9.33
C ALA A 628 -22.65 -25.06 10.14
N VAL A 629 -23.37 -26.16 10.39
CA VAL A 629 -24.59 -26.15 11.23
C VAL A 629 -24.25 -25.79 12.68
N ALA A 630 -23.14 -26.31 13.21
CA ALA A 630 -22.69 -25.99 14.56
C ALA A 630 -22.34 -24.51 14.72
N ILE A 631 -21.60 -23.93 13.75
CA ILE A 631 -21.26 -22.50 13.73
C ILE A 631 -22.52 -21.65 13.64
N ALA A 632 -23.42 -21.93 12.68
CA ALA A 632 -24.65 -21.15 12.50
C ALA A 632 -25.56 -21.20 13.75
N ASN A 633 -25.65 -22.36 14.41
CA ASN A 633 -26.39 -22.51 15.66
C ASN A 633 -25.75 -21.72 16.81
N TYR A 634 -24.42 -21.66 16.87
CA TYR A 634 -23.70 -20.88 17.86
C TYR A 634 -23.88 -19.38 17.66
N GLU A 635 -23.71 -18.90 16.43
CA GLU A 635 -23.90 -17.50 16.04
C GLU A 635 -25.31 -17.00 16.39
N THR A 636 -26.33 -17.83 16.16
CA THR A 636 -27.73 -17.47 16.42
C THR A 636 -28.09 -17.42 17.91
N ASN A 637 -27.55 -18.33 18.73
CA ASN A 637 -28.09 -18.58 20.08
C ASN A 637 -27.16 -18.17 21.23
N PHE A 638 -25.84 -18.14 21.02
CA PHE A 638 -24.87 -18.06 22.13
C PHE A 638 -23.83 -16.95 21.92
N LEU A 639 -23.44 -16.69 20.68
CA LEU A 639 -22.37 -15.75 20.35
C LEU A 639 -22.55 -14.37 20.97
N GLU A 640 -23.76 -13.80 20.97
CA GLU A 640 -23.98 -12.45 21.53
C GLU A 640 -23.63 -12.39 23.03
N GLY A 641 -24.05 -13.39 23.80
CA GLY A 641 -23.79 -13.48 25.24
C GLY A 641 -22.31 -13.70 25.54
N ASP A 642 -21.70 -14.69 24.87
CA ASP A 642 -20.27 -15.02 25.07
C ASP A 642 -19.37 -13.87 24.63
N LEU A 643 -19.69 -13.21 23.51
CA LEU A 643 -18.95 -12.07 23.02
C LEU A 643 -19.02 -10.90 24.01
N LYS A 644 -20.18 -10.64 24.63
CA LYS A 644 -20.32 -9.59 25.66
C LYS A 644 -19.37 -9.83 26.85
N VAL A 645 -19.27 -11.07 27.31
CA VAL A 645 -18.34 -11.45 28.39
C VAL A 645 -16.88 -11.32 27.93
N ALA A 646 -16.57 -11.83 26.74
CA ALA A 646 -15.22 -11.77 26.18
C ALA A 646 -14.74 -10.33 25.96
N LYS A 647 -15.60 -9.42 25.48
CA LYS A 647 -15.28 -7.99 25.33
C LYS A 647 -14.90 -7.34 26.66
N LEU A 648 -15.68 -7.57 27.71
CA LEU A 648 -15.41 -7.01 29.04
C LEU A 648 -14.11 -7.54 29.65
N ALA A 649 -13.83 -8.83 29.44
CA ALA A 649 -12.58 -9.45 29.90
C ALA A 649 -11.35 -8.93 29.13
N ALA A 650 -11.49 -8.64 27.84
CA ALA A 650 -10.39 -8.16 26.99
C ALA A 650 -10.10 -6.65 27.14
N ALA A 651 -11.08 -5.87 27.62
CA ALA A 651 -10.97 -4.42 27.73
C ALA A 651 -9.99 -4.00 28.84
N SER A 652 -8.89 -3.36 28.44
CA SER A 652 -7.86 -2.82 29.34
C SER A 652 -7.76 -1.30 29.30
N PHE A 653 -8.12 -0.67 28.18
CA PHE A 653 -7.86 0.74 27.95
C PHE A 653 -8.85 1.65 28.69
N GLU A 654 -8.35 2.37 29.70
CA GLU A 654 -9.16 3.13 30.64
C GLU A 654 -8.67 4.57 30.78
N LEU A 655 -9.53 5.53 30.44
CA LEU A 655 -9.29 6.97 30.62
C LEU A 655 -10.58 7.71 31.01
N SER A 656 -10.43 8.93 31.52
CA SER A 656 -11.58 9.82 31.73
C SER A 656 -12.18 10.28 30.39
N PRO A 657 -13.48 10.65 30.34
CA PRO A 657 -14.10 11.23 29.15
C PRO A 657 -13.33 12.42 28.58
N HIS A 658 -12.73 13.21 29.47
CA HIS A 658 -11.95 14.37 29.07
C HIS A 658 -10.64 14.00 28.35
N GLU A 659 -9.92 13.02 28.86
CA GLU A 659 -8.68 12.52 28.26
C GLU A 659 -8.93 11.85 26.92
N PHE A 660 -9.98 11.00 26.80
CA PHE A 660 -10.40 10.45 25.51
C PHE A 660 -10.73 11.55 24.50
N GLY A 661 -11.41 12.61 24.94
CA GLY A 661 -11.70 13.76 24.09
C GLY A 661 -10.45 14.46 23.55
N ARG A 662 -9.40 14.58 24.37
CA ARG A 662 -8.11 15.13 23.94
C ARG A 662 -7.43 14.25 22.89
N LEU A 663 -7.35 12.93 23.15
CA LEU A 663 -6.75 11.98 22.21
C LEU A 663 -7.54 11.92 20.88
N GLN A 664 -8.87 12.03 20.95
CA GLN A 664 -9.72 12.04 19.76
C GLN A 664 -9.56 13.31 18.91
N ILE A 665 -9.36 14.47 19.53
CA ILE A 665 -9.08 15.73 18.81
C ILE A 665 -7.68 15.71 18.21
N ALA A 666 -6.72 15.12 18.91
CA ALA A 666 -5.36 14.91 18.39
C ALA A 666 -5.31 13.83 17.28
N GLY A 667 -6.45 13.21 16.93
CA GLY A 667 -6.54 12.23 15.86
C GLY A 667 -6.01 10.84 16.20
N LEU A 668 -5.67 10.55 17.46
CA LEU A 668 -5.08 9.27 17.90
C LEU A 668 -6.08 8.11 17.95
N LEU A 669 -7.37 8.42 18.11
CA LEU A 669 -8.44 7.43 18.21
C LEU A 669 -9.79 8.05 17.87
N LYS A 670 -10.80 7.20 17.68
CA LYS A 670 -12.20 7.61 17.58
C LYS A 670 -13.05 6.80 18.54
N ILE A 671 -13.89 7.46 19.34
CA ILE A 671 -14.93 6.77 20.10
C ILE A 671 -16.18 6.64 19.24
N ALA A 672 -16.63 5.41 18.98
CA ALA A 672 -17.82 5.11 18.20
C ALA A 672 -19.11 5.50 18.93
N LYS A 673 -20.20 5.71 18.18
CA LYS A 673 -21.58 5.92 18.66
C LYS A 673 -21.86 7.22 19.44
N TYR A 674 -20.82 7.92 19.89
CA TYR A 674 -20.95 9.16 20.64
C TYR A 674 -20.37 10.35 19.87
N GLN A 675 -20.94 11.53 20.12
CA GLN A 675 -20.43 12.80 19.64
C GLN A 675 -19.65 13.51 20.74
N LEU A 676 -18.41 13.89 20.43
CA LEU A 676 -17.57 14.69 21.31
C LEU A 676 -18.08 16.14 21.39
N VAL A 677 -18.17 16.68 22.60
CA VAL A 677 -18.57 18.07 22.85
C VAL A 677 -17.51 18.78 23.70
N LYS A 678 -17.08 19.96 23.26
CA LYS A 678 -16.17 20.86 23.99
C LYS A 678 -16.98 21.85 24.82
N ILE A 679 -16.70 21.94 26.12
CA ILE A 679 -17.26 22.96 27.01
C ILE A 679 -16.39 24.21 26.90
N LYS A 680 -17.01 25.36 26.57
CA LYS A 680 -16.33 26.62 26.21
C LYS A 680 -15.70 27.41 27.37
N GLU A 681 -15.79 26.95 28.62
CA GLU A 681 -15.49 27.80 29.79
C GLU A 681 -14.01 27.89 30.20
N ASP A 682 -13.08 27.16 29.56
CA ASP A 682 -11.65 27.22 29.88
C ASP A 682 -10.81 27.41 28.60
N GLU A 683 -10.23 28.61 28.43
CA GLU A 683 -9.56 29.04 27.19
C GLU A 683 -8.28 28.24 26.87
N ASP A 684 -7.64 27.59 27.85
CA ASP A 684 -6.36 26.88 27.65
C ASP A 684 -6.42 25.35 27.76
N ALA A 685 -7.54 24.74 28.19
CA ALA A 685 -7.58 23.29 28.47
C ALA A 685 -8.87 22.55 28.12
N GLY A 686 -9.92 23.26 27.64
CA GLY A 686 -11.22 22.76 27.16
C GLY A 686 -11.70 21.43 27.72
N ARG A 687 -12.60 21.42 28.72
CA ARG A 687 -13.23 20.17 29.19
C ARG A 687 -14.06 19.51 28.08
N TYR A 688 -13.96 18.19 27.97
CA TYR A 688 -14.66 17.39 26.96
C TYR A 688 -15.63 16.41 27.62
N TYR A 689 -16.76 16.19 26.97
CA TYR A 689 -17.68 15.10 27.32
C TYR A 689 -18.27 14.48 26.06
N TYR A 690 -18.86 13.29 26.21
CA TYR A 690 -19.50 12.57 25.12
C TYR A 690 -21.02 12.64 25.27
N ARG A 691 -21.71 13.05 24.20
CA ARG A 691 -23.17 12.97 24.07
C ARG A 691 -23.54 11.87 23.07
N ASP A 692 -24.73 11.32 23.18
CA ASP A 692 -25.22 10.36 22.18
C ASP A 692 -25.40 11.05 20.82
N ARG A 693 -25.11 10.36 19.71
CA ARG A 693 -25.24 10.93 18.36
C ARG A 693 -26.73 11.18 18.07
N TYR A 694 -27.09 12.44 17.76
CA TYR A 694 -28.45 12.79 17.33
C TYR A 694 -28.81 12.04 16.05
N VAL A 695 -29.96 11.36 16.05
CA VAL A 695 -30.55 10.75 14.85
C VAL A 695 -31.75 11.59 14.42
N ARG A 696 -31.99 11.69 13.10
CA ARG A 696 -33.04 12.52 12.48
C ARG A 696 -34.42 12.22 13.08
N GLU A 697 -35.32 13.22 13.06
CA GLU A 697 -36.67 13.18 13.66
C GLU A 697 -37.57 12.02 13.18
N GLU A 698 -37.23 11.37 12.07
CA GLU A 698 -38.06 10.37 11.39
C GLU A 698 -37.84 8.92 11.86
N GLU A 699 -36.82 8.65 12.70
CA GLU A 699 -36.56 7.29 13.17
C GLU A 699 -37.23 6.96 14.53
N PRO A 700 -38.03 5.87 14.62
CA PRO A 700 -38.76 5.51 15.83
C PRO A 700 -37.84 5.17 17.00
N THR A 701 -38.18 5.65 18.20
CA THR A 701 -37.44 5.42 19.45
C THR A 701 -37.70 4.02 20.02
N THR A 702 -36.81 3.05 19.77
CA THR A 702 -36.85 1.69 20.35
C THR A 702 -36.13 1.60 21.70
N ALA A 703 -36.48 0.61 22.54
CA ALA A 703 -35.85 0.33 23.84
C ALA A 703 -34.32 0.08 23.77
N ALA A 704 -33.81 -0.37 22.62
CA ALA A 704 -32.38 -0.49 22.35
C ALA A 704 -31.63 0.87 22.39
N ARG A 705 -32.30 2.00 22.10
CA ARG A 705 -31.68 3.35 22.15
C ARG A 705 -31.30 3.77 23.56
N LEU A 706 -32.15 3.50 24.57
CA LEU A 706 -31.84 3.86 25.95
C LEU A 706 -30.67 3.02 26.50
N ALA A 707 -30.48 1.78 26.02
CA ALA A 707 -29.40 0.91 26.48
C ALA A 707 -28.00 1.33 26.00
N ASP A 708 -27.89 2.15 24.95
CA ASP A 708 -26.60 2.53 24.34
C ASP A 708 -26.09 3.92 24.80
N ASN A 709 -26.82 4.60 25.69
CA ASN A 709 -26.35 5.84 26.30
C ASN A 709 -25.19 5.56 27.26
N LEU A 710 -24.19 6.45 27.29
CA LEU A 710 -23.00 6.30 28.13
C LEU A 710 -23.34 5.99 29.60
N PRO A 711 -24.37 6.61 30.21
CA PRO A 711 -24.76 6.31 31.59
C PRO A 711 -25.32 4.92 31.85
N ASN A 712 -25.81 4.23 30.82
CA ASN A 712 -26.45 2.92 30.90
C ASN A 712 -25.49 1.78 30.55
N LYS A 713 -24.22 2.08 30.29
CA LYS A 713 -23.17 1.07 30.15
C LYS A 713 -22.94 0.31 31.46
N PRO A 714 -22.48 -0.96 31.39
CA PRO A 714 -22.06 -1.73 32.55
C PRO A 714 -21.17 -0.91 33.48
N ARG A 715 -21.38 -1.03 34.79
CA ARG A 715 -20.60 -0.28 35.77
C ARG A 715 -19.43 -1.13 36.26
N TYR A 716 -18.29 -0.50 36.47
CA TYR A 716 -17.17 -1.13 37.15
C TYR A 716 -16.57 -0.21 38.20
N ARG A 717 -15.72 -0.79 39.05
CA ARG A 717 -14.89 -0.06 40.00
C ARG A 717 -13.51 -0.69 40.07
N ASN A 718 -12.48 0.13 40.10
CA ASN A 718 -11.12 -0.35 40.36
C ASN A 718 -10.92 -0.60 41.87
N THR A 719 -10.40 -1.78 42.21
CA THR A 719 -10.08 -2.18 43.58
C THR A 719 -8.61 -2.60 43.70
N SER A 720 -8.10 -2.72 44.91
CA SER A 720 -6.71 -3.15 45.15
C SER A 720 -6.41 -4.57 44.64
N THR A 721 -7.44 -5.38 44.37
CA THR A 721 -7.31 -6.74 43.82
C THR A 721 -7.66 -6.81 42.33
N GLY A 722 -7.86 -5.67 41.67
CA GLY A 722 -8.23 -5.59 40.25
C GLY A 722 -9.62 -4.98 40.03
N ARG A 723 -10.10 -5.07 38.79
CA ARG A 723 -11.37 -4.48 38.36
C ARG A 723 -12.56 -5.36 38.77
N VAL A 724 -13.60 -4.76 39.34
CA VAL A 724 -14.85 -5.45 39.71
C VAL A 724 -16.02 -4.82 38.97
N PHE A 725 -16.82 -5.62 38.27
CA PHE A 725 -18.00 -5.17 37.55
C PHE A 725 -19.25 -5.30 38.44
N ALA A 726 -20.05 -4.25 38.51
CA ALA A 726 -21.31 -4.24 39.25
C ALA A 726 -22.42 -4.83 38.36
N GLY A 727 -23.07 -5.89 38.85
CA GLY A 727 -24.10 -6.63 38.11
C GLY A 727 -23.63 -7.95 37.51
N ALA A 728 -22.69 -8.66 38.15
CA ALA A 728 -22.48 -10.07 37.91
C ALA A 728 -23.64 -10.91 38.50
N ASP A 729 -24.85 -10.69 37.97
CA ASP A 729 -25.77 -11.79 37.73
C ASP A 729 -25.65 -12.07 36.23
N LEU A 730 -25.00 -13.19 35.92
CA LEU A 730 -24.90 -13.79 34.59
C LEU A 730 -26.29 -13.97 33.96
#